data_AF-A0A834D6Z4-F1
#
_entry.id   AF-A0A834D6Z4-F1
#
_cell.length_a   1.000
_cell.length_b   1.000
_cell.length_c   1.000
_cell.angle_alpha   90.00
_cell.angle_beta   90.00
_cell.angle_gamma   90.00
#
_symmetry.space_group_name_H-M   'P 1'
#
loop_
_entity.id
_entity.type
_entity.pdbx_description
1 polymer ?
#
loop_
_entity_poly.entity_id
_entity_poly.type
_entity_poly.pdbx_seq_one_letter_code
_entity_poly.pdbx_strand_id
1 'polypeptide(L)'
;MEAAPFACSSPPSSSASFLPSFSVTARSLSSSSSLLFRRNNFGRNCNYYVAKFKSPRNLSVRASGDSVVTLLDYGAGNVRSVRNAIRYLGFDIKDVQTPEDILKADRLIFPGVGAFAAAMDVLNKRGGGNDSNVGIILLLGVYSEKCLKLSIDPFLVSDYHSSFTEFCNDTSIFGTIPLTRNIRLELSCFLGQYIGMAKALCTYIEKDRPFLGICLGLQLLFESSEENGPVNGLGLIPGVVGRFDSSNGYRVPHIGWNALQIKTDSEILDDIGNRHVYFVHSYRAMPSDVNKEWVSSTCNYGVDFIASVRKGNVHAVQFHPEKSGDVGLSILRRFLYPKSTITTKPTEGKASKLAKRVIACLDVRTNDKGDLVVTKGDQYDVREHTKENEVRNLGKPVELAGQYYKDGADEVTFLNITGFRDFPLGDLPMLQVLRYTSENVFVPLTVGGGIRDFTDANGRHYTSLEVASEYFRSGADKISIGSDAVYAAEEYLRTGVKTGKSSLEQISRVYGNQAVVVSIDPRRVYLKNPNDVEFKAVRLTKSGPNGEEYAWYQCTVNGGREGRPIGAYELAKAVEELGAGEILLNCIDCDGQGKGFDIDLIKLISDAVNIPVIASSGAGATDHFSEVFMKTSASAALAAGIFHRKEVPLQSVKEHLSKEGIEVRI
;
A
#
# COMPACT_ATOMS: atom_id res chain seq x y z
N MET A 1 46.90 49.04 -8.50
CA MET A 1 47.04 48.16 -9.68
C MET A 1 45.65 47.69 -10.03
N GLU A 2 45.06 48.36 -11.00
CA GLU A 2 43.72 48.12 -11.56
C GLU A 2 43.74 46.98 -12.58
N ALA A 3 42.61 46.29 -12.74
CA ALA A 3 42.24 45.71 -14.02
C ALA A 3 40.71 45.72 -14.16
N ALA A 4 40.25 46.30 -15.26
CA ALA A 4 38.87 46.38 -15.74
C ALA A 4 38.72 45.54 -17.04
N PRO A 5 37.48 45.27 -17.51
CA PRO A 5 37.09 44.08 -18.30
C PRO A 5 36.81 44.36 -19.79
N PHE A 6 36.57 43.34 -20.63
CA PHE A 6 35.82 43.47 -21.89
C PHE A 6 35.19 42.14 -22.38
N ALA A 7 34.15 42.28 -23.22
CA ALA A 7 33.07 41.34 -23.50
C ALA A 7 32.99 40.84 -24.97
N CYS A 8 32.13 39.83 -25.18
CA CYS A 8 31.32 39.48 -26.37
C CYS A 8 31.96 39.09 -27.72
N SER A 9 31.58 37.93 -28.27
CA SER A 9 30.67 37.80 -29.45
C SER A 9 30.54 36.36 -29.99
N SER A 10 29.38 36.09 -30.59
CA SER A 10 28.82 34.82 -31.10
C SER A 10 29.48 34.29 -32.39
N PRO A 11 29.26 33.01 -32.79
CA PRO A 11 29.88 32.43 -33.99
C PRO A 11 28.99 32.54 -35.25
N PRO A 12 29.58 32.58 -36.47
CA PRO A 12 28.86 32.39 -37.71
C PRO A 12 29.00 30.96 -38.27
N SER A 13 27.99 30.61 -39.07
CA SER A 13 27.82 29.44 -39.92
C SER A 13 28.87 29.28 -41.03
N SER A 14 29.23 28.04 -41.41
CA SER A 14 28.95 27.46 -42.75
C SER A 14 29.89 26.31 -43.18
N SER A 15 29.25 25.32 -43.83
CA SER A 15 29.72 24.56 -45.01
C SER A 15 30.57 23.27 -44.92
N ALA A 16 30.00 22.27 -45.62
CA ALA A 16 30.60 21.24 -46.47
C ALA A 16 31.17 19.95 -45.84
N SER A 17 30.51 18.82 -46.11
CA SER A 17 30.98 17.89 -47.15
C SER A 17 30.04 16.68 -47.39
N PHE A 18 29.66 16.56 -48.67
CA PHE A 18 29.55 15.35 -49.52
C PHE A 18 28.71 14.12 -49.10
N LEU A 19 27.66 13.92 -49.91
CA LEU A 19 26.90 12.68 -50.16
C LEU A 19 27.77 11.57 -50.79
N PRO A 20 27.28 10.32 -50.78
CA PRO A 20 26.77 9.79 -52.05
C PRO A 20 25.33 9.26 -51.97
N SER A 21 24.69 9.46 -53.12
CA SER A 21 23.34 9.11 -53.54
C SER A 21 22.99 7.62 -53.51
N PHE A 22 21.76 7.29 -53.09
CA PHE A 22 20.96 6.23 -53.72
C PHE A 22 19.49 6.66 -53.80
N SER A 23 18.93 6.44 -54.98
CA SER A 23 17.59 6.84 -55.43
C SER A 23 16.48 6.02 -54.78
N VAL A 24 15.41 6.71 -54.35
CA VAL A 24 14.14 6.08 -53.95
C VAL A 24 13.12 6.32 -55.05
N THR A 25 12.72 5.25 -55.74
CA THR A 25 11.51 5.20 -56.55
C THR A 25 10.34 4.77 -55.66
N ALA A 26 9.32 5.60 -55.59
CA ALA A 26 8.06 5.30 -54.92
C ALA A 26 7.25 4.26 -55.71
N ARG A 27 6.80 3.21 -55.03
CA ARG A 27 5.62 2.42 -55.44
C ARG A 27 4.77 2.13 -54.20
N SER A 28 3.49 2.48 -54.29
CA SER A 28 2.43 2.04 -53.40
C SER A 28 2.25 0.53 -53.53
N LEU A 29 1.95 -0.14 -52.41
CA LEU A 29 1.13 -1.36 -52.36
C LEU A 29 0.70 -1.63 -50.91
N SER A 30 -0.54 -2.09 -50.82
CA SER A 30 -1.29 -2.46 -49.64
C SER A 30 -0.79 -3.76 -48.98
N SER A 31 -1.33 -4.02 -47.79
CA SER A 31 -1.56 -5.32 -47.14
C SER A 31 -0.76 -5.61 -45.86
N SER A 32 -1.55 -6.16 -44.94
CA SER A 32 -1.30 -6.76 -43.64
C SER A 32 -0.09 -7.70 -43.62
N SER A 33 0.71 -7.68 -42.55
CA SER A 33 1.32 -8.86 -41.91
C SER A 33 2.20 -8.49 -40.70
N SER A 34 1.93 -9.16 -39.59
CA SER A 34 2.82 -9.55 -38.49
C SER A 34 4.30 -9.13 -38.58
N LEU A 35 4.74 -8.26 -37.65
CA LEU A 35 6.15 -8.05 -37.36
C LEU A 35 6.55 -8.88 -36.13
N LEU A 36 7.23 -9.99 -36.44
CA LEU A 36 8.11 -10.72 -35.53
C LEU A 36 9.12 -9.75 -34.89
N PHE A 37 9.01 -9.54 -33.58
CA PHE A 37 10.08 -8.94 -32.80
C PHE A 37 11.30 -9.86 -32.83
N ARG A 38 12.39 -9.35 -33.43
CA ARG A 38 13.74 -9.90 -33.26
C ARG A 38 14.07 -9.90 -31.77
N ARG A 39 14.19 -11.10 -31.19
CA ARG A 39 14.84 -11.33 -29.89
C ARG A 39 16.28 -10.82 -29.96
N ASN A 40 16.52 -9.63 -29.42
CA ASN A 40 17.87 -9.21 -29.06
C ASN A 40 18.28 -9.88 -27.74
N ASN A 41 19.51 -10.40 -27.74
CA ASN A 41 20.11 -11.24 -26.73
C ASN A 41 20.34 -10.53 -25.38
N PHE A 42 19.34 -10.50 -24.50
CA PHE A 42 19.50 -10.18 -23.07
C PHE A 42 19.05 -11.32 -22.12
N GLY A 43 18.75 -12.50 -22.66
CA GLY A 43 18.22 -13.65 -21.91
C GLY A 43 19.20 -14.42 -21.01
N ARG A 44 20.38 -13.89 -20.67
CA ARG A 44 21.37 -14.63 -19.85
C ARG A 44 21.48 -14.21 -18.38
N ASN A 45 20.99 -13.04 -17.97
CA ASN A 45 21.17 -12.58 -16.57
C ASN A 45 19.93 -12.73 -15.66
N CYS A 46 18.75 -13.06 -16.19
CA CYS A 46 17.53 -13.18 -15.37
C CYS A 46 17.29 -14.55 -14.71
N ASN A 47 18.11 -15.57 -15.00
CA ASN A 47 17.95 -16.90 -14.41
C ASN A 47 18.47 -17.03 -12.96
N TYR A 48 18.99 -15.95 -12.36
CA TYR A 48 19.59 -15.97 -11.02
C TYR A 48 18.63 -15.76 -9.84
N TYR A 49 17.35 -15.47 -10.10
CA TYR A 49 16.32 -15.23 -9.06
C TYR A 49 15.41 -16.42 -8.75
N VAL A 50 15.57 -17.56 -9.45
CA VAL A 50 14.81 -18.79 -9.15
C VAL A 50 15.48 -19.53 -7.98
N ALA A 51 15.30 -19.01 -6.76
CA ALA A 51 15.52 -19.82 -5.57
C ALA A 51 14.42 -20.90 -5.52
N LYS A 52 14.81 -22.18 -5.54
CA LYS A 52 13.90 -23.30 -5.24
C LYS A 52 13.51 -23.23 -3.76
N PHE A 53 12.56 -22.36 -3.42
CA PHE A 53 11.82 -22.50 -2.17
C PHE A 53 11.05 -23.80 -2.24
N LYS A 54 11.48 -24.81 -1.48
CA LYS A 54 10.69 -26.02 -1.30
C LYS A 54 9.42 -25.63 -0.56
N SER A 55 8.32 -25.57 -1.30
CA SER A 55 6.96 -25.66 -0.75
C SER A 55 6.93 -26.78 0.31
N PRO A 56 6.31 -26.57 1.48
CA PRO A 56 6.02 -27.66 2.41
C PRO A 56 5.30 -28.77 1.65
N ARG A 57 5.86 -29.99 1.68
CA ARG A 57 5.32 -31.13 0.93
C ARG A 57 3.88 -31.44 1.37
N ASN A 58 3.01 -31.48 0.35
CA ASN A 58 1.79 -32.29 0.20
C ASN A 58 0.53 -31.90 0.98
N LEU A 59 -0.33 -31.09 0.33
CA LEU A 59 -1.71 -31.50 0.06
C LEU A 59 -1.93 -31.45 -1.46
N SER A 60 -1.91 -32.60 -2.13
CA SER A 60 -2.37 -32.69 -3.52
C SER A 60 -3.90 -32.65 -3.53
N VAL A 61 -4.47 -31.45 -3.54
CA VAL A 61 -5.88 -31.27 -3.85
C VAL A 61 -6.02 -31.45 -5.37
N ARG A 62 -6.74 -32.50 -5.79
CA ARG A 62 -7.09 -32.69 -7.20
C ARG A 62 -7.86 -31.45 -7.67
N ALA A 63 -7.53 -30.93 -8.85
CA ALA A 63 -8.24 -29.83 -9.49
C ALA A 63 -9.70 -30.24 -9.78
N SER A 64 -10.59 -30.04 -8.80
CA SER A 64 -12.02 -29.84 -9.04
C SER A 64 -12.26 -28.33 -9.18
N GLY A 65 -13.39 -27.92 -9.75
CA GLY A 65 -13.77 -26.50 -9.83
C GLY A 65 -13.77 -25.73 -8.49
N ASP A 66 -13.67 -26.44 -7.36
CA ASP A 66 -13.58 -25.87 -6.00
C ASP A 66 -12.23 -25.17 -5.67
N SER A 67 -11.24 -25.21 -6.59
CA SER A 67 -9.90 -24.63 -6.37
C SER A 67 -9.72 -23.21 -6.92
N VAL A 68 -10.76 -22.58 -7.47
CA VAL A 68 -10.69 -21.22 -8.04
C VAL A 68 -11.34 -20.19 -7.11
N VAL A 69 -10.62 -19.09 -6.87
CA VAL A 69 -11.11 -17.93 -6.12
C VAL A 69 -11.35 -16.78 -7.09
N THR A 70 -12.56 -16.21 -7.08
CA THR A 70 -12.81 -14.99 -7.84
C THR A 70 -12.30 -13.78 -7.04
N LEU A 71 -11.47 -12.94 -7.66
CA LEU A 71 -10.85 -11.78 -7.01
C LEU A 71 -11.26 -10.49 -7.70
N LEU A 72 -11.80 -9.54 -6.94
CA LEU A 72 -12.17 -8.22 -7.45
C LEU A 72 -11.01 -7.23 -7.29
N ASP A 73 -10.27 -6.96 -8.36
CA ASP A 73 -9.20 -5.96 -8.40
C ASP A 73 -9.70 -4.66 -9.06
N TYR A 74 -10.04 -3.68 -8.22
CA TYR A 74 -10.49 -2.36 -8.70
C TYR A 74 -9.34 -1.47 -9.20
N GLY A 75 -8.08 -1.92 -9.11
CA GLY A 75 -6.95 -1.24 -9.76
C GLY A 75 -6.12 -0.30 -8.88
N ALA A 76 -6.33 -0.24 -7.56
CA ALA A 76 -5.45 0.51 -6.65
C ALA A 76 -4.77 -0.37 -5.58
N GLY A 77 -3.52 -0.04 -5.24
CA GLY A 77 -2.76 -0.63 -4.13
C GLY A 77 -2.14 -1.99 -4.45
N ASN A 78 -1.64 -2.65 -3.39
CA ASN A 78 -0.96 -3.93 -3.45
C ASN A 78 -1.93 -5.11 -3.44
N VAL A 79 -2.47 -5.45 -4.60
CA VAL A 79 -3.30 -6.67 -4.75
C VAL A 79 -2.42 -7.92 -4.93
N ARG A 80 -1.09 -7.76 -5.13
CA ARG A 80 -0.19 -8.90 -5.32
C ARG A 80 -0.07 -9.77 -4.07
N SER A 81 -0.03 -9.16 -2.88
CA SER A 81 0.13 -9.93 -1.64
C SER A 81 -1.03 -10.88 -1.38
N VAL A 82 -2.28 -10.43 -1.59
CA VAL A 82 -3.45 -11.32 -1.46
C VAL A 82 -3.46 -12.39 -2.54
N ARG A 83 -3.06 -12.07 -3.78
CA ARG A 83 -2.91 -13.07 -4.85
C ARG A 83 -1.87 -14.14 -4.49
N ASN A 84 -0.74 -13.72 -3.94
CA ASN A 84 0.32 -14.63 -3.53
C ASN A 84 -0.11 -15.49 -2.34
N ALA A 85 -0.82 -14.93 -1.36
CA ALA A 85 -1.37 -15.69 -0.24
C ALA A 85 -2.38 -16.77 -0.70
N ILE A 86 -3.29 -16.43 -1.63
CA ILE A 86 -4.24 -17.38 -2.22
C ILE A 86 -3.50 -18.52 -2.94
N ARG A 87 -2.50 -18.19 -3.78
CA ARG A 87 -1.68 -19.19 -4.50
C ARG A 87 -0.83 -20.03 -3.55
N TYR A 88 -0.27 -19.42 -2.51
CA TYR A 88 0.49 -20.10 -1.47
C TYR A 88 -0.36 -21.14 -0.75
N LEU A 89 -1.65 -20.87 -0.57
CA LEU A 89 -2.64 -21.80 0.00
C LEU A 89 -3.17 -22.83 -1.01
N GLY A 90 -2.66 -22.85 -2.24
CA GLY A 90 -2.96 -23.87 -3.25
C GLY A 90 -4.19 -23.57 -4.12
N PHE A 91 -4.62 -22.31 -4.20
CA PHE A 91 -5.77 -21.91 -5.04
C PHE A 91 -5.34 -21.12 -6.27
N ASP A 92 -6.12 -21.30 -7.34
CA ASP A 92 -6.05 -20.47 -8.53
C ASP A 92 -6.95 -19.24 -8.40
N ILE A 93 -6.69 -18.22 -9.23
CA ILE A 93 -7.39 -16.95 -9.18
C ILE A 93 -8.04 -16.68 -10.53
N LYS A 94 -9.33 -16.31 -10.49
CA LYS A 94 -10.05 -15.71 -11.61
C LYS A 94 -10.30 -14.24 -11.29
N ASP A 95 -9.82 -13.35 -12.14
CA ASP A 95 -10.08 -11.91 -11.99
C ASP A 95 -11.50 -11.55 -12.43
N VAL A 96 -12.15 -10.69 -11.65
CA VAL A 96 -13.41 -10.04 -12.06
C VAL A 96 -13.10 -9.04 -13.17
N GLN A 97 -13.69 -9.25 -14.35
CA GLN A 97 -13.65 -8.30 -15.47
C GLN A 97 -15.03 -7.70 -15.74
N THR A 98 -16.09 -8.49 -15.53
CA THR A 98 -17.48 -8.02 -15.70
C THR A 98 -18.35 -8.32 -14.47
N PRO A 99 -19.50 -7.65 -14.33
CA PRO A 99 -20.49 -7.94 -13.28
C PRO A 99 -20.93 -9.42 -13.24
N GLU A 100 -20.97 -10.11 -14.39
CA GLU A 100 -21.29 -11.54 -14.46
C GLU A 100 -20.25 -12.42 -13.78
N ASP A 101 -18.98 -12.01 -13.74
CA ASP A 101 -17.94 -12.76 -13.03
C ASP A 101 -18.21 -12.81 -11.53
N ILE A 102 -18.71 -11.70 -10.97
CA ILE A 102 -19.18 -11.62 -9.57
C ILE A 102 -20.36 -12.57 -9.38
N LEU A 103 -21.39 -12.46 -10.23
CA LEU A 103 -22.60 -13.25 -10.11
C LEU A 103 -22.38 -14.76 -10.31
N LYS A 104 -21.30 -15.17 -10.98
CA LYS A 104 -20.93 -16.58 -11.17
C LYS A 104 -19.92 -17.11 -10.14
N ALA A 105 -19.35 -16.26 -9.29
CA ALA A 105 -18.27 -16.65 -8.39
C ALA A 105 -18.70 -17.67 -7.31
N ASP A 106 -18.04 -18.82 -7.22
CA ASP A 106 -18.31 -19.76 -6.11
C ASP A 106 -17.85 -19.20 -4.76
N ARG A 107 -16.78 -18.41 -4.77
CA ARG A 107 -16.33 -17.57 -3.66
C ARG A 107 -15.65 -16.31 -4.19
N LEU A 108 -15.90 -15.20 -3.52
CA LEU A 108 -15.44 -13.88 -3.92
C LEU A 108 -14.58 -13.24 -2.83
N ILE A 109 -13.39 -12.78 -3.20
CA ILE A 109 -12.56 -11.92 -2.34
C ILE A 109 -12.50 -10.53 -2.96
N PHE A 110 -12.81 -9.52 -2.14
CA PHE A 110 -12.65 -8.12 -2.50
C PHE A 110 -11.61 -7.45 -1.60
N PRO A 111 -10.34 -7.43 -2.03
CA PRO A 111 -9.30 -6.66 -1.35
C PRO A 111 -9.40 -5.18 -1.70
N GLY A 112 -9.09 -4.30 -0.75
CA GLY A 112 -8.80 -2.92 -1.13
C GLY A 112 -7.95 -2.12 -0.17
N VAL A 113 -7.18 -1.20 -0.77
CA VAL A 113 -6.23 -0.29 -0.12
C VAL A 113 -6.32 1.07 -0.81
N GLY A 114 -6.49 2.13 -0.04
CA GLY A 114 -6.53 3.49 -0.56
C GLY A 114 -7.88 4.14 -0.36
N ALA A 115 -8.15 5.18 -1.13
CA ALA A 115 -9.29 6.06 -0.87
C ALA A 115 -10.65 5.41 -1.20
N PHE A 116 -11.58 5.51 -0.27
CA PHE A 116 -12.96 5.02 -0.36
C PHE A 116 -13.68 5.55 -1.61
N ALA A 117 -13.58 6.86 -1.83
CA ALA A 117 -14.20 7.52 -2.98
C ALA A 117 -13.72 6.94 -4.32
N ALA A 118 -12.42 6.72 -4.46
CA ALA A 118 -11.83 6.18 -5.67
C ALA A 118 -12.32 4.75 -5.96
N ALA A 119 -12.48 3.92 -4.92
CA ALA A 119 -13.00 2.56 -5.09
C ALA A 119 -14.48 2.56 -5.50
N MET A 120 -15.33 3.37 -4.86
CA MET A 120 -16.74 3.49 -5.25
C MET A 120 -16.91 4.02 -6.67
N ASP A 121 -16.09 5.00 -7.07
CA ASP A 121 -16.03 5.52 -8.43
C ASP A 121 -15.75 4.40 -9.43
N VAL A 122 -14.76 3.53 -9.15
CA VAL A 122 -14.43 2.40 -10.04
C VAL A 122 -15.58 1.39 -10.10
N LEU A 123 -16.19 1.04 -8.96
CA LEU A 123 -17.31 0.10 -8.92
C LEU A 123 -18.54 0.61 -9.68
N ASN A 124 -18.77 1.93 -9.66
CA ASN A 124 -19.86 2.56 -10.40
C ASN A 124 -19.51 2.73 -11.89
N LYS A 125 -18.29 3.19 -12.23
CA LYS A 125 -17.85 3.45 -13.62
C LYS A 125 -17.60 2.17 -14.43
N ARG A 126 -16.94 1.15 -13.86
CA ARG A 126 -16.74 -0.14 -14.55
C ARG A 126 -18.03 -0.94 -14.73
N GLY A 127 -19.13 -0.44 -14.14
CA GLY A 127 -20.47 -0.98 -14.28
C GLY A 127 -21.40 -0.19 -15.20
N GLY A 128 -20.97 0.96 -15.73
CA GLY A 128 -21.81 1.84 -16.53
C GLY A 128 -21.12 2.21 -17.83
N GLY A 129 -21.71 1.80 -18.96
CA GLY A 129 -21.70 2.73 -20.10
C GLY A 129 -22.30 4.04 -19.60
N ASN A 130 -21.66 5.17 -19.91
CA ASN A 130 -22.23 6.48 -19.63
C ASN A 130 -23.71 6.48 -20.05
N ASP A 131 -24.55 7.03 -19.17
CA ASP A 131 -25.99 7.25 -19.29
C ASP A 131 -26.92 6.20 -18.64
N SER A 132 -27.17 6.42 -17.35
CA SER A 132 -28.41 6.00 -16.68
C SER A 132 -29.68 6.53 -17.39
N ASN A 133 -29.57 7.56 -18.25
CA ASN A 133 -30.65 8.00 -19.13
C ASN A 133 -30.77 7.17 -20.43
N VAL A 134 -29.69 6.57 -20.94
CA VAL A 134 -29.74 5.78 -22.19
C VAL A 134 -30.32 4.39 -21.95
N GLY A 135 -30.15 3.81 -20.75
CA GLY A 135 -30.85 2.58 -20.37
C GLY A 135 -32.37 2.75 -20.39
N ILE A 136 -32.90 3.86 -19.86
CA ILE A 136 -34.33 4.18 -19.90
C ILE A 136 -34.78 4.55 -21.33
N ILE A 137 -33.98 5.28 -22.10
CA ILE A 137 -34.30 5.66 -23.49
C ILE A 137 -34.27 4.44 -24.44
N LEU A 138 -33.38 3.47 -24.24
CA LEU A 138 -33.35 2.22 -25.01
C LEU A 138 -34.43 1.23 -24.56
N LEU A 139 -34.76 1.17 -23.26
CA LEU A 139 -35.94 0.42 -22.81
C LEU A 139 -37.22 1.02 -23.43
N LEU A 140 -37.37 2.35 -23.46
CA LEU A 140 -38.50 3.01 -24.13
C LEU A 140 -38.48 2.82 -25.66
N GLY A 141 -37.30 2.78 -26.28
CA GLY A 141 -37.12 2.54 -27.72
C GLY A 141 -37.45 1.11 -28.16
N VAL A 142 -37.04 0.10 -27.38
CA VAL A 142 -37.38 -1.32 -27.64
C VAL A 142 -38.84 -1.61 -27.27
N TYR A 143 -39.39 -0.92 -26.27
CA TYR A 143 -40.84 -0.97 -25.98
C TYR A 143 -41.66 -0.27 -27.07
N SER A 144 -41.17 0.80 -27.70
CA SER A 144 -41.87 1.50 -28.79
C SER A 144 -42.09 0.60 -30.02
N GLU A 145 -41.08 -0.15 -30.48
CA GLU A 145 -41.22 -1.03 -31.65
C GLU A 145 -42.10 -2.27 -31.41
N LYS A 146 -42.21 -2.75 -30.16
CA LYS A 146 -43.04 -3.93 -29.82
C LYS A 146 -44.44 -3.57 -29.32
N CYS A 147 -44.65 -2.43 -28.65
CA CYS A 147 -45.98 -1.95 -28.24
C CYS A 147 -46.84 -1.53 -29.46
N LEU A 148 -46.21 -1.10 -30.55
CA LEU A 148 -46.88 -0.85 -31.84
C LEU A 148 -47.58 -2.09 -32.44
N LYS A 149 -47.23 -3.31 -32.00
CA LYS A 149 -47.91 -4.56 -32.40
C LYS A 149 -49.04 -5.00 -31.46
N LEU A 150 -49.22 -4.34 -30.31
CA LEU A 150 -50.16 -4.75 -29.26
C LEU A 150 -51.20 -3.67 -28.88
N SER A 151 -51.17 -2.50 -29.52
CA SER A 151 -52.18 -1.43 -29.38
C SER A 151 -52.41 -0.95 -27.93
N ILE A 152 -51.34 -0.71 -27.17
CA ILE A 152 -51.42 -0.16 -25.80
C ILE A 152 -50.98 1.32 -25.81
N ASP A 153 -51.75 2.18 -25.12
CA ASP A 153 -51.58 3.64 -25.07
C ASP A 153 -50.27 4.05 -24.34
N PRO A 154 -49.37 4.83 -24.97
CA PRO A 154 -48.09 5.25 -24.38
C PRO A 154 -48.20 6.16 -23.14
N PHE A 155 -49.35 6.80 -22.90
CA PHE A 155 -49.51 7.79 -21.82
C PHE A 155 -49.73 7.20 -20.43
N LEU A 156 -49.90 5.88 -20.30
CA LEU A 156 -50.08 5.20 -18.99
C LEU A 156 -48.77 4.92 -18.24
N VAL A 157 -47.61 5.21 -18.83
CA VAL A 157 -46.29 4.78 -18.32
C VAL A 157 -45.55 5.89 -17.54
N SER A 158 -46.02 7.14 -17.56
CA SER A 158 -45.31 8.26 -16.90
C SER A 158 -45.43 8.29 -15.38
N ASP A 159 -46.35 7.54 -14.78
CA ASP A 159 -46.67 7.68 -13.34
C ASP A 159 -45.99 6.65 -12.42
N TYR A 160 -45.24 5.68 -12.96
CA TYR A 160 -44.56 4.66 -12.15
C TYR A 160 -43.07 4.97 -11.95
N HIS A 161 -42.79 5.95 -11.08
CA HIS A 161 -41.42 6.29 -10.69
C HIS A 161 -40.87 5.40 -9.56
N SER A 162 -41.63 4.40 -9.10
CA SER A 162 -41.19 3.41 -8.11
C SER A 162 -41.67 2.01 -8.49
N SER A 163 -40.72 1.08 -8.65
CA SER A 163 -40.91 -0.38 -8.72
C SER A 163 -41.46 -0.95 -10.06
N PHE A 164 -40.54 -1.35 -10.96
CA PHE A 164 -40.84 -2.15 -12.17
C PHE A 164 -41.32 -3.59 -11.83
N THR A 165 -41.09 -4.03 -10.59
CA THR A 165 -41.51 -5.33 -10.06
C THR A 165 -43.02 -5.40 -9.84
N GLU A 166 -43.69 -4.29 -9.50
CA GLU A 166 -45.16 -4.21 -9.47
C GLU A 166 -45.75 -4.19 -10.88
N PHE A 167 -45.12 -3.48 -11.82
CA PHE A 167 -45.55 -3.44 -13.23
C PHE A 167 -45.56 -4.82 -13.90
N CYS A 168 -44.61 -5.71 -13.57
CA CYS A 168 -44.55 -7.07 -14.11
C CYS A 168 -45.56 -8.04 -13.47
N ASN A 169 -46.15 -7.69 -12.32
CA ASN A 169 -47.08 -8.55 -11.57
C ASN A 169 -48.54 -8.12 -11.67
N ASP A 170 -48.83 -6.93 -12.22
CA ASP A 170 -50.20 -6.48 -12.46
C ASP A 170 -50.76 -7.11 -13.75
N THR A 171 -51.55 -8.16 -13.58
CA THR A 171 -52.20 -8.90 -14.68
C THR A 171 -53.32 -8.11 -15.37
N SER A 172 -53.70 -6.93 -14.87
CA SER A 172 -54.76 -6.11 -15.47
C SER A 172 -54.32 -5.33 -16.71
N ILE A 173 -53.00 -5.10 -16.88
CA ILE A 173 -52.42 -4.29 -17.97
C ILE A 173 -52.18 -5.12 -19.23
N PHE A 174 -51.85 -6.40 -19.07
CA PHE A 174 -51.64 -7.32 -20.19
C PHE A 174 -52.88 -8.17 -20.39
N GLY A 175 -53.76 -7.78 -21.31
CA GLY A 175 -54.79 -8.66 -21.82
C GLY A 175 -54.16 -9.98 -22.29
N THR A 176 -54.32 -11.05 -21.50
CA THR A 176 -54.10 -12.46 -21.83
C THR A 176 -52.99 -12.78 -22.84
N ILE A 177 -51.72 -12.44 -22.57
CA ILE A 177 -50.58 -13.02 -23.29
C ILE A 177 -49.53 -13.50 -22.29
N PRO A 178 -49.34 -14.82 -22.11
CA PRO A 178 -48.29 -15.33 -21.26
C PRO A 178 -46.92 -15.09 -21.91
N LEU A 179 -46.05 -14.36 -21.22
CA LEU A 179 -44.64 -14.19 -21.61
C LEU A 179 -43.96 -15.57 -21.68
N THR A 180 -43.49 -15.95 -22.86
CA THR A 180 -42.81 -17.24 -23.07
C THR A 180 -41.48 -17.28 -22.29
N ARG A 181 -41.05 -18.48 -21.90
CA ARG A 181 -39.79 -18.71 -21.15
C ARG A 181 -38.56 -18.11 -21.85
N ASN A 182 -38.57 -18.03 -23.19
CA ASN A 182 -37.51 -17.44 -23.99
C ASN A 182 -37.43 -15.92 -23.87
N ILE A 183 -38.56 -15.21 -23.81
CA ILE A 183 -38.57 -13.74 -23.64
C ILE A 183 -38.06 -13.37 -22.24
N ARG A 184 -38.38 -14.16 -21.19
CA ARG A 184 -37.81 -13.98 -19.85
C ARG A 184 -36.29 -14.18 -19.83
N LEU A 185 -35.78 -15.17 -20.56
CA LEU A 185 -34.34 -15.42 -20.68
C LEU A 185 -33.63 -14.29 -21.43
N GLU A 186 -34.18 -13.82 -22.56
CA GLU A 186 -33.65 -12.70 -23.33
C GLU A 186 -33.65 -11.40 -22.51
N LEU A 187 -34.74 -11.06 -21.80
CA LEU A 187 -34.76 -9.90 -20.91
C LEU A 187 -33.76 -10.03 -19.74
N SER A 188 -33.56 -11.23 -19.17
CA SER A 188 -32.56 -11.42 -18.12
C SER A 188 -31.13 -11.25 -18.63
N CYS A 189 -30.86 -11.67 -19.87
CA CYS A 189 -29.56 -11.49 -20.53
C CYS A 189 -29.33 -10.02 -20.91
N PHE A 190 -30.39 -9.31 -21.35
CA PHE A 190 -30.33 -7.91 -21.73
C PHE A 190 -30.20 -6.99 -20.49
N LEU A 191 -30.89 -7.29 -19.39
CA LEU A 191 -30.76 -6.55 -18.12
C LEU A 191 -29.44 -6.84 -17.40
N GLY A 192 -28.87 -8.04 -17.58
CA GLY A 192 -27.53 -8.37 -17.06
C GLY A 192 -26.44 -7.41 -17.55
N GLN A 193 -26.56 -6.94 -18.80
CA GLN A 193 -25.63 -5.97 -19.41
C GLN A 193 -25.66 -4.56 -18.77
N TYR A 194 -26.64 -4.27 -17.90
CA TYR A 194 -26.80 -2.97 -17.22
C TYR A 194 -26.60 -3.04 -15.70
N ILE A 195 -26.23 -4.19 -15.14
CA ILE A 195 -25.95 -4.30 -13.70
C ILE A 195 -24.52 -3.82 -13.44
N GLY A 196 -24.35 -2.66 -12.82
CA GLY A 196 -23.01 -2.21 -12.45
C GLY A 196 -22.31 -3.12 -11.43
N MET A 197 -20.97 -3.08 -11.34
CA MET A 197 -20.19 -3.92 -10.43
C MET A 197 -20.68 -3.81 -8.98
N ALA A 198 -21.02 -2.59 -8.53
CA ALA A 198 -21.60 -2.36 -7.21
C ALA A 198 -22.90 -3.15 -6.98
N LYS A 199 -23.83 -3.12 -7.95
CA LYS A 199 -25.11 -3.82 -7.84
C LYS A 199 -24.95 -5.34 -7.91
N ALA A 200 -24.04 -5.84 -8.75
CA ALA A 200 -23.69 -7.27 -8.79
C ALA A 200 -23.11 -7.74 -7.46
N LEU A 201 -22.27 -6.92 -6.84
CA LEU A 201 -21.68 -7.19 -5.53
C LEU A 201 -22.74 -7.24 -4.42
N CYS A 202 -23.64 -6.24 -4.34
CA CYS A 202 -24.76 -6.29 -3.38
C CYS A 202 -25.61 -7.55 -3.59
N THR A 203 -25.97 -7.86 -4.84
CA THR A 203 -26.77 -9.05 -5.18
C THR A 203 -26.07 -10.35 -4.77
N TYR A 204 -24.75 -10.42 -4.90
CA TYR A 204 -23.96 -11.57 -4.48
C TYR A 204 -24.01 -11.78 -2.96
N ILE A 205 -23.81 -10.69 -2.22
CA ILE A 205 -23.75 -10.66 -0.75
C ILE A 205 -25.14 -10.93 -0.15
N GLU A 206 -26.20 -10.33 -0.69
CA GLU A 206 -27.60 -10.55 -0.25
C GLU A 206 -28.06 -12.00 -0.42
N LYS A 207 -27.43 -12.75 -1.33
CA LYS A 207 -27.68 -14.18 -1.54
C LYS A 207 -26.87 -15.09 -0.59
N ASP A 208 -26.22 -14.51 0.41
CA ASP A 208 -25.44 -15.22 1.42
C ASP A 208 -24.36 -16.14 0.82
N ARG A 209 -23.68 -15.65 -0.22
CA ARG A 209 -22.61 -16.40 -0.90
C ARG A 209 -21.25 -16.10 -0.26
N PRO A 210 -20.29 -17.04 -0.32
CA PRO A 210 -18.97 -16.87 0.30
C PRO A 210 -18.25 -15.61 -0.17
N PHE A 211 -18.18 -14.61 0.71
CA PHE A 211 -17.58 -13.31 0.43
C PHE A 211 -16.57 -12.95 1.52
N LEU A 212 -15.40 -12.45 1.12
CA LEU A 212 -14.42 -11.86 2.02
C LEU A 212 -14.03 -10.46 1.56
N GLY A 213 -14.46 -9.43 2.29
CA GLY A 213 -13.97 -8.06 2.16
C GLY A 213 -12.72 -7.83 3.01
N ILE A 214 -11.67 -7.22 2.45
CA ILE A 214 -10.43 -6.92 3.19
C ILE A 214 -10.16 -5.40 3.17
N CYS A 215 -9.95 -4.83 4.36
CA CYS A 215 -9.70 -3.42 4.62
C CYS A 215 -10.75 -2.52 3.97
N LEU A 216 -10.46 -1.92 2.82
CA LEU A 216 -11.46 -1.11 2.11
C LEU A 216 -12.67 -1.96 1.67
N GLY A 217 -12.47 -3.25 1.37
CA GLY A 217 -13.57 -4.18 1.09
C GLY A 217 -14.54 -4.36 2.26
N LEU A 218 -14.10 -4.18 3.51
CA LEU A 218 -15.00 -4.09 4.68
C LEU A 218 -15.70 -2.73 4.71
N GLN A 219 -14.94 -1.64 4.55
CA GLN A 219 -15.47 -0.28 4.71
C GLN A 219 -16.58 0.00 3.70
N LEU A 220 -16.44 -0.45 2.45
CA LEU A 220 -17.41 -0.20 1.41
C LEU A 220 -18.77 -0.88 1.67
N LEU A 221 -18.88 -1.84 2.60
CA LEU A 221 -20.16 -2.44 2.98
C LEU A 221 -21.05 -1.48 3.77
N PHE A 222 -20.46 -0.44 4.39
CA PHE A 222 -21.18 0.55 5.20
C PHE A 222 -21.93 1.57 4.33
N GLU A 223 -22.76 2.38 4.96
CA GLU A 223 -23.59 3.40 4.28
C GLU A 223 -22.74 4.50 3.64
N SER A 224 -21.70 4.95 4.32
CA SER A 224 -20.85 6.03 3.82
C SER A 224 -19.48 6.09 4.51
N SER A 225 -18.60 6.93 3.95
CA SER A 225 -17.31 7.32 4.53
C SER A 225 -17.17 8.83 4.55
N GLU A 226 -16.48 9.35 5.56
CA GLU A 226 -16.10 10.77 5.68
C GLU A 226 -14.81 11.10 4.92
N GLU A 227 -14.10 10.09 4.39
CA GLU A 227 -12.81 10.26 3.73
C GLU A 227 -12.93 11.13 2.47
N ASN A 228 -12.28 12.29 2.51
CA ASN A 228 -12.33 13.31 1.45
C ASN A 228 -13.75 13.83 1.16
N GLY A 229 -14.61 13.86 2.18
CA GLY A 229 -16.01 14.27 2.10
C GLY A 229 -16.98 13.08 2.17
N PRO A 230 -18.29 13.33 2.37
CA PRO A 230 -19.27 12.26 2.49
C PRO A 230 -19.42 11.52 1.15
N VAL A 231 -19.08 10.23 1.13
CA VAL A 231 -19.25 9.35 -0.03
C VAL A 231 -20.07 8.13 0.36
N ASN A 232 -21.10 7.82 -0.43
CA ASN A 232 -21.95 6.65 -0.22
C ASN A 232 -21.17 5.35 -0.51
N GLY A 233 -21.30 4.37 0.38
CA GLY A 233 -20.86 3.00 0.16
C GLY A 233 -21.94 2.13 -0.49
N LEU A 234 -21.87 0.82 -0.25
CA LEU A 234 -22.85 -0.16 -0.74
C LEU A 234 -24.13 -0.18 0.12
N GLY A 235 -24.10 0.36 1.34
CA GLY A 235 -25.28 0.49 2.20
C GLY A 235 -25.85 -0.83 2.72
N LEU A 236 -25.01 -1.87 2.85
CA LEU A 236 -25.42 -3.19 3.36
C LEU A 236 -25.37 -3.25 4.89
N ILE A 237 -24.52 -2.43 5.51
CA ILE A 237 -24.32 -2.34 6.96
C ILE A 237 -24.59 -0.90 7.40
N PRO A 238 -25.51 -0.67 8.36
CA PRO A 238 -25.73 0.67 8.91
C PRO A 238 -24.47 1.25 9.57
N GLY A 239 -24.20 2.53 9.32
CA GLY A 239 -23.11 3.27 9.96
C GLY A 239 -22.17 3.96 8.98
N VAL A 240 -21.36 4.86 9.54
CA VAL A 240 -20.41 5.71 8.81
C VAL A 240 -18.98 5.31 9.13
N VAL A 241 -18.15 5.22 8.10
CA VAL A 241 -16.70 5.04 8.20
C VAL A 241 -16.07 6.40 8.46
N GLY A 242 -15.76 6.67 9.72
CA GLY A 242 -15.21 7.95 10.19
C GLY A 242 -13.72 7.88 10.50
N ARG A 243 -13.05 9.04 10.54
CA ARG A 243 -11.62 9.12 10.87
C ARG A 243 -11.37 8.82 12.35
N PHE A 244 -10.23 8.22 12.69
CA PHE A 244 -9.76 8.19 14.08
C PHE A 244 -9.51 9.60 14.60
N ASP A 245 -9.83 9.81 15.88
CA ASP A 245 -9.54 11.05 16.58
C ASP A 245 -8.13 11.00 17.19
N SER A 246 -7.25 11.89 16.75
CA SER A 246 -5.90 12.04 17.26
C SER A 246 -5.80 12.94 18.50
N SER A 247 -6.89 13.60 18.91
CA SER A 247 -6.89 14.58 20.01
C SER A 247 -6.46 13.99 21.36
N ASN A 248 -6.68 12.69 21.57
CA ASN A 248 -6.33 11.96 22.79
C ASN A 248 -4.92 11.34 22.76
N GLY A 249 -4.03 11.81 21.88
CA GLY A 249 -2.63 11.37 21.81
C GLY A 249 -2.39 10.08 21.02
N TYR A 250 -3.41 9.54 20.35
CA TYR A 250 -3.26 8.40 19.43
C TYR A 250 -2.71 8.84 18.09
N ARG A 251 -1.84 8.00 17.52
CA ARG A 251 -1.26 8.28 16.20
C ARG A 251 -2.22 7.88 15.09
N VAL A 252 -2.47 8.75 14.13
CA VAL A 252 -3.37 8.47 13.00
C VAL A 252 -2.61 8.71 11.71
N PRO A 253 -2.43 7.72 10.82
CA PRO A 253 -3.10 6.41 10.78
C PRO A 253 -2.72 5.42 11.91
N HIS A 254 -3.65 4.51 12.23
CA HIS A 254 -3.39 3.31 13.00
C HIS A 254 -2.56 2.34 12.14
N ILE A 255 -1.26 2.24 12.44
CA ILE A 255 -0.29 1.39 11.73
C ILE A 255 0.37 0.43 12.72
N GLY A 256 0.07 -0.86 12.58
CA GLY A 256 0.80 -1.91 13.30
C GLY A 256 -0.03 -3.12 13.66
N TRP A 257 0.48 -3.88 14.63
CA TRP A 257 0.00 -5.19 15.02
C TRP A 257 -0.86 -5.05 16.27
N ASN A 258 -2.18 -5.24 16.16
CA ASN A 258 -3.10 -5.03 17.27
C ASN A 258 -3.88 -6.31 17.62
N ALA A 259 -4.36 -6.38 18.86
CA ALA A 259 -5.09 -7.51 19.41
C ALA A 259 -6.57 -7.44 19.02
N LEU A 260 -7.15 -8.60 18.69
CA LEU A 260 -8.57 -8.72 18.43
C LEU A 260 -9.33 -9.04 19.72
N GLN A 261 -10.51 -8.44 19.87
CA GLN A 261 -11.52 -8.82 20.83
C GLN A 261 -12.62 -9.57 20.07
N ILE A 262 -12.50 -10.89 20.04
CA ILE A 262 -13.39 -11.77 19.27
C ILE A 262 -14.67 -12.02 20.07
N LYS A 263 -15.83 -11.83 19.43
CA LYS A 263 -17.14 -12.23 19.99
C LYS A 263 -17.45 -13.68 19.60
N THR A 264 -18.43 -14.31 20.25
CA THR A 264 -18.85 -15.68 19.92
C THR A 264 -19.31 -15.81 18.46
N ASP A 265 -18.75 -16.80 17.74
CA ASP A 265 -19.06 -17.24 16.37
C ASP A 265 -18.45 -16.44 15.20
N SER A 266 -17.12 -16.55 15.06
CA SER A 266 -16.35 -15.81 14.04
C SER A 266 -15.95 -16.64 12.80
N GLU A 267 -15.96 -17.97 12.92
CA GLU A 267 -15.57 -18.97 11.93
C GLU A 267 -14.13 -18.80 11.43
N ILE A 268 -13.87 -17.78 10.62
CA ILE A 268 -12.53 -17.48 10.09
C ILE A 268 -11.55 -17.00 11.18
N LEU A 269 -12.02 -16.57 12.35
CA LEU A 269 -11.18 -16.10 13.46
C LEU A 269 -11.06 -17.08 14.65
N ASP A 270 -11.76 -18.23 14.61
CA ASP A 270 -11.91 -19.11 15.79
C ASP A 270 -10.60 -19.65 16.36
N ASP A 271 -9.62 -19.98 15.51
CA ASP A 271 -8.27 -20.37 15.95
C ASP A 271 -7.24 -19.23 15.75
N ILE A 272 -7.60 -17.96 15.95
CA ILE A 272 -6.58 -16.90 16.10
C ILE A 272 -6.03 -16.91 17.54
N GLY A 273 -6.89 -17.12 18.54
CA GLY A 273 -6.53 -16.90 19.95
C GLY A 273 -6.14 -15.43 20.19
N ASN A 274 -5.37 -15.17 21.26
CA ASN A 274 -4.88 -13.82 21.57
C ASN A 274 -3.61 -13.49 20.77
N ARG A 275 -3.67 -13.49 19.43
CA ARG A 275 -2.54 -13.15 18.55
C ARG A 275 -2.80 -11.84 17.81
N HIS A 276 -1.73 -11.12 17.45
CA HIS A 276 -1.84 -9.86 16.73
C HIS A 276 -2.15 -10.06 15.23
N VAL A 277 -2.90 -9.12 14.67
CA VAL A 277 -3.11 -8.95 13.23
C VAL A 277 -2.74 -7.54 12.79
N TYR A 278 -2.40 -7.36 11.52
CA TYR A 278 -1.84 -6.10 11.01
C TYR A 278 -2.91 -5.14 10.47
N PHE A 279 -2.97 -3.95 11.05
CA PHE A 279 -3.84 -2.84 10.67
C PHE A 279 -3.03 -1.69 10.05
N VAL A 280 -3.61 -1.03 9.05
CA VAL A 280 -3.00 0.13 8.37
C VAL A 280 -4.10 1.04 7.79
N HIS A 281 -4.67 1.93 8.62
CA HIS A 281 -5.83 2.74 8.22
C HIS A 281 -6.00 4.01 9.06
N SER A 282 -6.56 5.06 8.45
CA SER A 282 -6.96 6.29 9.16
C SER A 282 -8.46 6.32 9.52
N TYR A 283 -9.27 5.53 8.81
CA TYR A 283 -10.72 5.52 8.93
C TYR A 283 -11.22 4.16 9.39
N ARG A 284 -12.31 4.13 10.16
CA ARG A 284 -12.89 2.92 10.74
C ARG A 284 -14.41 3.00 10.87
N ALA A 285 -15.06 1.84 10.98
CA ALA A 285 -16.45 1.77 11.41
C ALA A 285 -16.55 1.50 12.92
N MET A 286 -17.55 2.07 13.58
CA MET A 286 -17.78 1.89 15.03
C MET A 286 -18.89 0.88 15.30
N PRO A 287 -18.75 0.05 16.35
CA PRO A 287 -19.86 -0.79 16.81
C PRO A 287 -21.01 0.10 17.31
N SER A 288 -22.24 -0.27 16.97
CA SER A 288 -23.46 0.40 17.40
C SER A 288 -24.61 -0.61 17.50
N ASP A 289 -25.73 -0.22 18.13
CA ASP A 289 -26.88 -1.10 18.26
C ASP A 289 -27.49 -1.53 16.91
N VAL A 290 -27.38 -0.68 15.89
CA VAL A 290 -27.95 -0.93 14.55
C VAL A 290 -27.08 -1.86 13.69
N ASN A 291 -25.79 -1.98 13.99
CA ASN A 291 -24.88 -2.88 13.27
C ASN A 291 -24.39 -4.06 14.11
N LYS A 292 -24.85 -4.19 15.37
CA LYS A 292 -24.40 -5.21 16.32
C LYS A 292 -24.45 -6.65 15.80
N GLU A 293 -25.43 -6.96 14.95
CA GLU A 293 -25.62 -8.31 14.37
C GLU A 293 -24.53 -8.66 13.35
N TRP A 294 -23.88 -7.67 12.77
CA TRP A 294 -22.76 -7.86 11.86
C TRP A 294 -21.44 -7.97 12.60
N VAL A 295 -21.28 -7.38 13.79
CA VAL A 295 -19.97 -7.25 14.44
C VAL A 295 -19.48 -8.60 14.96
N SER A 296 -18.42 -9.12 14.33
CA SER A 296 -17.78 -10.39 14.70
C SER A 296 -16.60 -10.19 15.66
N SER A 297 -15.81 -9.14 15.47
CA SER A 297 -14.74 -8.76 16.41
C SER A 297 -14.53 -7.26 16.44
N THR A 298 -14.06 -6.77 17.57
CA THR A 298 -13.61 -5.39 17.77
C THR A 298 -12.11 -5.35 18.02
N CYS A 299 -11.54 -4.15 17.92
CA CYS A 299 -10.17 -3.88 18.31
C CYS A 299 -10.15 -2.53 19.02
N ASN A 300 -9.32 -2.41 20.06
CA ASN A 300 -9.17 -1.16 20.79
C ASN A 300 -7.96 -0.38 20.27
N TYR A 301 -8.19 0.87 19.89
CA TYR A 301 -7.15 1.83 19.60
C TYR A 301 -7.59 3.21 20.08
N GLY A 302 -7.63 3.35 21.41
CA GLY A 302 -8.21 4.50 22.11
C GLY A 302 -9.73 4.56 22.12
N VAL A 303 -10.33 4.02 21.06
CA VAL A 303 -11.74 3.68 20.96
C VAL A 303 -11.88 2.27 20.41
N ASP A 304 -12.97 1.59 20.76
CA ASP A 304 -13.31 0.32 20.14
C ASP A 304 -13.86 0.56 18.73
N PHE A 305 -13.26 -0.11 17.75
CA PHE A 305 -13.73 -0.08 16.37
C PHE A 305 -13.98 -1.50 15.86
N ILE A 306 -14.78 -1.61 14.79
CA ILE A 306 -15.10 -2.89 14.16
C ILE A 306 -13.84 -3.41 13.45
N ALA A 307 -13.32 -4.54 13.92
CA ALA A 307 -12.17 -5.21 13.33
C ALA A 307 -12.60 -6.27 12.29
N SER A 308 -13.76 -6.90 12.50
CA SER A 308 -14.38 -7.79 11.51
C SER A 308 -15.91 -7.77 11.61
N VAL A 309 -16.54 -8.09 10.49
CA VAL A 309 -17.99 -8.34 10.39
C VAL A 309 -18.26 -9.73 9.83
N ARG A 310 -19.40 -10.30 10.23
CA ARG A 310 -19.92 -11.56 9.71
C ARG A 310 -21.45 -11.54 9.67
N LYS A 311 -22.04 -12.05 8.58
CA LYS A 311 -23.45 -12.43 8.50
C LYS A 311 -23.57 -13.60 7.51
N GLY A 312 -23.92 -14.79 8.03
CA GLY A 312 -23.86 -16.02 7.23
C GLY A 312 -22.46 -16.27 6.67
N ASN A 313 -22.35 -16.48 5.36
CA ASN A 313 -21.10 -16.70 4.61
C ASN A 313 -20.39 -15.40 4.18
N VAL A 314 -20.93 -14.24 4.59
CA VAL A 314 -20.35 -12.92 4.29
C VAL A 314 -19.43 -12.53 5.43
N HIS A 315 -18.14 -12.47 5.16
CA HIS A 315 -17.12 -12.01 6.09
C HIS A 315 -16.45 -10.74 5.57
N ALA A 316 -16.04 -9.86 6.47
CA ALA A 316 -15.07 -8.85 6.12
C ALA A 316 -14.18 -8.50 7.31
N VAL A 317 -12.94 -8.06 7.03
CA VAL A 317 -11.93 -7.73 8.04
C VAL A 317 -11.31 -6.37 7.74
N GLN A 318 -11.06 -5.57 8.77
CA GLN A 318 -10.41 -4.26 8.65
C GLN A 318 -8.88 -4.40 8.56
N PHE A 319 -8.32 -5.43 9.19
CA PHE A 319 -6.90 -5.79 9.09
C PHE A 319 -6.61 -6.52 7.76
N HIS A 320 -5.32 -6.64 7.43
CA HIS A 320 -4.84 -7.32 6.23
C HIS A 320 -4.33 -8.73 6.56
N PRO A 321 -5.13 -9.81 6.35
CA PRO A 321 -4.68 -11.16 6.63
C PRO A 321 -3.47 -11.57 5.76
N GLU A 322 -3.39 -11.11 4.52
CA GLU A 322 -2.23 -11.31 3.64
C GLU A 322 -0.95 -10.59 4.13
N LYS A 323 -1.08 -9.70 5.12
CA LYS A 323 0.03 -9.00 5.81
C LYS A 323 0.16 -9.35 7.28
N SER A 324 -0.59 -10.35 7.74
CA SER A 324 -0.60 -10.75 9.15
C SER A 324 0.25 -11.99 9.45
N GLY A 325 1.17 -12.34 8.55
CA GLY A 325 1.99 -13.56 8.61
C GLY A 325 1.14 -14.82 8.70
N ASP A 326 1.63 -15.82 9.43
CA ASP A 326 0.96 -17.13 9.55
C ASP A 326 -0.44 -17.05 10.17
N VAL A 327 -0.68 -16.09 11.08
CA VAL A 327 -2.01 -15.82 11.64
C VAL A 327 -2.99 -15.48 10.53
N GLY A 328 -2.61 -14.54 9.66
CA GLY A 328 -3.46 -14.12 8.55
C GLY A 328 -3.61 -15.16 7.46
N LEU A 329 -2.56 -15.93 7.15
CA LEU A 329 -2.66 -17.10 6.26
C LEU A 329 -3.65 -18.13 6.81
N SER A 330 -3.73 -18.31 8.13
CA SER A 330 -4.73 -19.18 8.76
C SER A 330 -6.16 -18.68 8.55
N ILE A 331 -6.39 -17.37 8.63
CA ILE A 331 -7.70 -16.74 8.40
C ILE A 331 -8.14 -16.96 6.94
N LEU A 332 -7.25 -16.67 5.99
CA LEU A 332 -7.52 -16.92 4.56
C LEU A 332 -7.79 -18.39 4.30
N ARG A 333 -7.01 -19.30 4.91
CA ARG A 333 -7.22 -20.74 4.77
C ARG A 333 -8.61 -21.17 5.23
N ARG A 334 -9.12 -20.66 6.37
CA ARG A 334 -10.47 -21.00 6.85
C ARG A 334 -11.55 -20.50 5.91
N PHE A 335 -11.44 -19.26 5.43
CA PHE A 335 -12.39 -18.74 4.44
C PHE A 335 -12.41 -19.58 3.15
N LEU A 336 -11.23 -20.00 2.69
CA LEU A 336 -11.09 -20.76 1.45
C LEU A 336 -11.44 -22.25 1.60
N TYR A 337 -11.29 -22.82 2.80
CA TYR A 337 -11.60 -24.20 3.15
C TYR A 337 -12.44 -24.31 4.44
N PRO A 338 -13.72 -23.88 4.45
CA PRO A 338 -14.54 -23.83 5.67
C PRO A 338 -14.83 -25.21 6.28
N LYS A 339 -14.79 -26.28 5.46
CA LYS A 339 -14.99 -27.68 5.90
C LYS A 339 -13.75 -28.35 6.48
N SER A 340 -12.61 -27.65 6.53
CA SER A 340 -11.36 -28.22 7.04
C SER A 340 -11.37 -28.30 8.56
N THR A 341 -11.45 -29.51 9.11
CA THR A 341 -11.20 -29.79 10.52
C THR A 341 -9.68 -29.77 10.76
N ILE A 342 -9.11 -28.57 10.89
CA ILE A 342 -7.70 -28.46 11.29
C ILE A 342 -7.59 -28.89 12.74
N THR A 343 -6.84 -29.97 12.99
CA THR A 343 -6.67 -30.62 14.31
C THR A 343 -5.72 -29.87 15.25
N THR A 344 -4.90 -28.94 14.75
CA THR A 344 -3.94 -28.21 15.56
C THR A 344 -4.54 -26.89 16.03
N LYS A 345 -5.04 -26.85 17.27
CA LYS A 345 -5.25 -25.58 17.97
C LYS A 345 -3.91 -24.83 17.99
N PRO A 346 -3.84 -23.61 17.45
CA PRO A 346 -2.63 -22.81 17.55
C PRO A 346 -2.32 -22.56 19.02
N THR A 347 -1.03 -22.44 19.32
CA THR A 347 -0.55 -21.96 20.62
C THR A 347 -1.22 -20.62 20.94
N GLU A 348 -1.81 -20.54 22.13
CA GLU A 348 -2.49 -19.34 22.60
C GLU A 348 -1.49 -18.18 22.69
N GLY A 349 -1.81 -17.06 22.04
CA GLY A 349 -0.98 -15.86 22.12
C GLY A 349 -1.23 -15.06 23.42
N LYS A 350 -0.60 -13.88 23.52
CA LYS A 350 -0.76 -12.95 24.66
C LYS A 350 -1.01 -11.50 24.21
N ALA A 351 -1.49 -11.31 22.98
CA ALA A 351 -1.82 -9.99 22.43
C ALA A 351 -2.92 -9.33 23.26
N SER A 352 -2.71 -8.08 23.65
CA SER A 352 -3.64 -7.30 24.46
C SER A 352 -3.90 -5.88 23.92
N LYS A 353 -2.94 -5.30 23.18
CA LYS A 353 -3.05 -3.97 22.57
C LYS A 353 -2.16 -3.84 21.33
N LEU A 354 -2.01 -2.62 20.82
CA LEU A 354 -1.07 -2.33 19.74
C LEU A 354 0.37 -2.61 20.18
N ALA A 355 1.03 -3.53 19.47
CA ALA A 355 2.43 -3.87 19.67
C ALA A 355 3.38 -2.81 19.10
N LYS A 356 4.53 -2.62 19.76
CA LYS A 356 5.68 -1.91 19.21
C LYS A 356 6.27 -2.73 18.07
N ARG A 357 6.63 -2.05 16.97
CA ARG A 357 7.16 -2.70 15.76
C ARG A 357 8.68 -2.71 15.74
N VAL A 358 9.25 -3.85 15.39
CA VAL A 358 10.66 -4.03 15.04
C VAL A 358 10.78 -4.21 13.53
N ILE A 359 11.36 -3.21 12.87
CA ILE A 359 11.46 -3.15 11.41
C ILE A 359 12.87 -3.55 10.97
N ALA A 360 12.96 -4.49 10.03
CA ALA A 360 14.23 -4.87 9.43
C ALA A 360 14.44 -4.13 8.11
N CYS A 361 15.61 -3.52 7.93
CA CYS A 361 15.92 -2.71 6.76
C CYS A 361 17.08 -3.29 5.95
N LEU A 362 17.04 -3.08 4.63
CA LEU A 362 18.10 -3.45 3.70
C LEU A 362 18.37 -2.37 2.67
N ASP A 363 19.66 -2.06 2.50
CA ASP A 363 20.18 -1.17 1.47
C ASP A 363 20.43 -1.96 0.19
N VAL A 364 19.66 -1.67 -0.86
CA VAL A 364 19.74 -2.37 -2.15
C VAL A 364 20.55 -1.55 -3.14
N ARG A 365 21.65 -2.11 -3.65
CA ARG A 365 22.55 -1.50 -4.64
C ARG A 365 22.81 -2.42 -5.81
N THR A 366 23.32 -1.83 -6.89
CA THR A 366 23.94 -2.55 -7.99
C THR A 366 25.43 -2.70 -7.70
N ASN A 367 25.98 -3.92 -7.75
CA ASN A 367 27.41 -4.15 -7.68
C ASN A 367 28.09 -3.81 -9.02
N ASP A 368 29.42 -3.94 -9.10
CA ASP A 368 30.20 -3.64 -10.31
C ASP A 368 29.85 -4.57 -11.50
N LYS A 369 29.15 -5.69 -11.27
CA LYS A 369 28.67 -6.63 -12.30
C LYS A 369 27.25 -6.35 -12.77
N GLY A 370 26.57 -5.35 -12.20
CA GLY A 370 25.17 -5.05 -12.54
C GLY A 370 24.14 -5.82 -11.69
N ASP A 371 24.57 -6.66 -10.75
CA ASP A 371 23.66 -7.45 -9.91
C ASP A 371 23.15 -6.63 -8.72
N LEU A 372 21.89 -6.86 -8.33
CA LEU A 372 21.37 -6.30 -7.09
C LEU A 372 21.91 -7.06 -5.89
N VAL A 373 22.54 -6.33 -4.98
CA VAL A 373 23.16 -6.83 -3.76
C VAL A 373 22.69 -5.99 -2.57
N VAL A 374 22.66 -6.63 -1.39
CA VAL A 374 22.53 -5.89 -0.13
C VAL A 374 23.91 -5.41 0.28
N THR A 375 24.02 -4.12 0.58
CA THR A 375 25.30 -3.48 0.97
C THR A 375 25.18 -2.82 2.33
N LYS A 376 26.29 -2.41 2.93
CA LYS A 376 26.28 -1.50 4.09
C LYS A 376 27.07 -0.25 3.72
N GLY A 377 26.48 0.92 4.00
CA GLY A 377 27.22 2.16 4.19
C GLY A 377 27.79 2.26 5.61
N ASP A 378 29.09 2.46 5.78
CA ASP A 378 29.62 3.11 6.97
C ASP A 378 29.53 4.62 6.73
N GLN A 379 28.64 5.33 7.43
CA GLN A 379 28.37 6.75 7.18
C GLN A 379 28.05 7.04 5.69
N TYR A 380 27.19 6.22 5.09
CA TYR A 380 26.85 6.27 3.66
C TYR A 380 27.96 5.86 2.67
N ASP A 381 29.14 5.39 3.13
CA ASP A 381 30.22 4.82 2.31
C ASP A 381 30.15 3.28 2.23
N VAL A 382 30.00 2.74 1.01
CA VAL A 382 29.61 1.35 0.76
C VAL A 382 30.70 0.44 0.21
N ARG A 383 31.92 0.96 0.08
CA ARG A 383 33.04 0.21 -0.50
C ARG A 383 33.94 -0.40 0.57
N GLU A 384 34.61 -1.49 0.24
CA GLU A 384 35.66 -2.05 1.08
C GLU A 384 36.93 -1.17 1.05
N HIS A 385 37.56 -0.94 2.20
CA HIS A 385 38.89 -0.33 2.29
C HIS A 385 39.99 -1.37 1.97
N THR A 386 39.82 -2.11 0.88
CA THR A 386 40.81 -3.05 0.32
C THR A 386 41.36 -2.47 -0.99
N LYS A 387 42.46 -3.04 -1.53
CA LYS A 387 43.11 -2.54 -2.76
C LYS A 387 42.18 -2.53 -3.99
N GLU A 388 41.11 -3.32 -3.96
CA GLU A 388 40.19 -3.53 -5.10
C GLU A 388 38.92 -2.66 -4.99
N ASN A 389 38.65 -2.04 -3.82
CA ASN A 389 37.58 -1.06 -3.60
C ASN A 389 36.18 -1.52 -4.07
N GLU A 390 35.89 -2.81 -3.92
CA GLU A 390 34.64 -3.47 -4.34
C GLU A 390 33.46 -3.13 -3.41
N VAL A 391 32.24 -3.26 -3.92
CA VAL A 391 31.00 -3.08 -3.15
C VAL A 391 30.76 -4.29 -2.22
N ARG A 392 30.61 -4.04 -0.91
CA ARG A 392 30.34 -5.10 0.10
C ARG A 392 29.03 -5.83 -0.20
N ASN A 393 29.07 -7.14 -0.49
CA ASN A 393 27.88 -7.95 -0.74
C ASN A 393 27.48 -8.78 0.49
N LEU A 394 26.33 -8.48 1.06
CA LEU A 394 25.79 -9.12 2.27
C LEU A 394 24.66 -10.12 2.00
N GLY A 395 24.42 -10.43 0.72
CA GLY A 395 23.42 -11.39 0.27
C GLY A 395 22.46 -10.82 -0.77
N LYS A 396 21.57 -11.68 -1.26
CA LYS A 396 20.51 -11.29 -2.20
C LYS A 396 19.33 -10.67 -1.45
N PRO A 397 18.80 -9.52 -1.89
CA PRO A 397 17.71 -8.82 -1.20
C PRO A 397 16.50 -9.70 -0.85
N VAL A 398 16.07 -10.55 -1.79
CA VAL A 398 14.88 -11.42 -1.63
C VAL A 398 15.09 -12.48 -0.54
N GLU A 399 16.25 -13.14 -0.54
CA GLU A 399 16.56 -14.20 0.42
C GLU A 399 16.68 -13.63 1.84
N LEU A 400 17.34 -12.48 1.97
CA LEU A 400 17.50 -11.80 3.25
C LEU A 400 16.16 -11.29 3.80
N ALA A 401 15.31 -10.69 2.96
CA ALA A 401 13.95 -10.29 3.36
C ALA A 401 13.12 -11.49 3.82
N GLY A 402 13.22 -12.63 3.12
CA GLY A 402 12.61 -13.89 3.52
C GLY A 402 13.13 -14.42 4.86
N GLN A 403 14.41 -14.22 5.16
CA GLN A 403 14.98 -14.58 6.45
C GLN A 403 14.49 -13.65 7.56
N TYR A 404 14.46 -12.34 7.34
CA TYR A 404 13.90 -11.38 8.31
C TYR A 404 12.45 -11.69 8.67
N TYR A 405 11.61 -12.03 7.68
CA TYR A 405 10.25 -12.47 7.94
C TYR A 405 10.19 -13.69 8.89
N LYS A 406 11.01 -14.72 8.62
CA LYS A 406 11.08 -15.93 9.44
C LYS A 406 11.64 -15.67 10.84
N ASP A 407 12.56 -14.73 10.96
CA ASP A 407 13.17 -14.30 12.22
C ASP A 407 12.22 -13.40 13.04
N GLY A 408 11.04 -13.08 12.49
CA GLY A 408 9.97 -12.38 13.17
C GLY A 408 9.88 -10.88 12.86
N ALA A 409 10.47 -10.37 11.79
CA ALA A 409 10.34 -8.95 11.44
C ALA A 409 8.86 -8.54 11.28
N ASP A 410 8.50 -7.41 11.88
CA ASP A 410 7.13 -6.88 11.80
C ASP A 410 6.85 -6.19 10.46
N GLU A 411 7.90 -5.78 9.77
CA GLU A 411 7.92 -5.07 8.49
C GLU A 411 9.33 -5.17 7.90
N VAL A 412 9.43 -5.18 6.57
CA VAL A 412 10.71 -5.17 5.84
C VAL A 412 10.81 -3.92 4.96
N THR A 413 11.86 -3.13 5.17
CA THR A 413 12.12 -1.89 4.41
C THR A 413 13.28 -2.08 3.44
N PHE A 414 13.08 -1.71 2.17
CA PHE A 414 14.08 -1.69 1.12
C PHE A 414 14.46 -0.24 0.80
N LEU A 415 15.70 0.14 1.07
CA LEU A 415 16.25 1.43 0.66
C LEU A 415 16.95 1.25 -0.68
N ASN A 416 16.26 1.66 -1.74
CA ASN A 416 16.72 1.63 -3.11
C ASN A 416 17.65 2.81 -3.40
N ILE A 417 18.95 2.56 -3.24
CA ILE A 417 20.00 3.58 -3.42
C ILE A 417 20.73 3.42 -4.76
N THR A 418 20.14 2.63 -5.66
CA THR A 418 20.56 2.51 -7.06
C THR A 418 20.20 3.78 -7.84
N GLY A 419 21.15 4.35 -8.58
CA GLY A 419 20.90 5.44 -9.51
C GLY A 419 20.30 4.95 -10.82
N PHE A 420 19.02 4.56 -10.86
CA PHE A 420 18.34 4.23 -12.12
C PHE A 420 17.76 5.50 -12.73
N ARG A 421 18.60 6.31 -13.38
CA ARG A 421 18.16 7.56 -14.03
C ARG A 421 17.56 7.36 -15.42
N ASP A 422 17.79 6.19 -16.04
CA ASP A 422 17.49 5.98 -17.47
C ASP A 422 16.69 4.69 -17.79
N PHE A 423 16.14 3.98 -16.78
CA PHE A 423 15.41 2.73 -17.00
C PHE A 423 13.89 2.95 -17.09
N PRO A 424 13.20 2.32 -18.07
CA PRO A 424 11.75 2.35 -18.12
C PRO A 424 11.16 1.69 -16.88
N LEU A 425 10.10 2.29 -16.33
CA LEU A 425 9.56 1.98 -15.01
C LEU A 425 9.35 0.48 -14.77
N GLY A 426 8.86 -0.28 -15.76
CA GLY A 426 8.59 -1.72 -15.65
C GLY A 426 9.82 -2.65 -15.61
N ASP A 427 10.99 -2.16 -16.04
CA ASP A 427 12.24 -2.91 -16.10
C ASP A 427 13.17 -2.62 -14.91
N LEU A 428 12.69 -1.86 -13.93
CA LEU A 428 13.45 -1.56 -12.72
C LEU A 428 13.72 -2.84 -11.91
N PRO A 429 15.00 -3.19 -11.65
CA PRO A 429 15.36 -4.38 -10.87
C PRO A 429 14.72 -4.42 -9.47
N MET A 430 14.53 -3.24 -8.85
CA MET A 430 13.89 -3.13 -7.53
C MET A 430 12.42 -3.59 -7.55
N LEU A 431 11.71 -3.42 -8.66
CA LEU A 431 10.35 -3.96 -8.80
C LEU A 431 10.38 -5.47 -8.73
N GLN A 432 11.30 -6.13 -9.45
CA GLN A 432 11.47 -7.58 -9.42
C GLN A 432 11.76 -8.09 -8.01
N VAL A 433 12.62 -7.40 -7.26
CA VAL A 433 12.88 -7.73 -5.85
C VAL A 433 11.59 -7.74 -5.03
N LEU A 434 10.74 -6.74 -5.19
CA LEU A 434 9.44 -6.70 -4.51
C LEU A 434 8.51 -7.83 -4.98
N ARG A 435 8.47 -8.11 -6.30
CA ARG A 435 7.62 -9.19 -6.85
C ARG A 435 7.98 -10.52 -6.19
N TYR A 436 9.26 -10.89 -6.23
CA TYR A 436 9.76 -12.14 -5.66
C TYR A 436 9.70 -12.20 -4.13
N THR A 437 9.97 -11.08 -3.45
CA THR A 437 9.84 -11.02 -1.98
C THR A 437 8.40 -11.28 -1.55
N SER A 438 7.44 -10.63 -2.20
CA SER A 438 6.01 -10.73 -1.86
C SER A 438 5.41 -12.12 -2.08
N GLU A 439 6.11 -13.05 -2.75
CA GLU A 439 5.65 -14.43 -2.93
C GLU A 439 5.70 -15.23 -1.63
N ASN A 440 6.62 -14.90 -0.73
CA ASN A 440 6.89 -15.69 0.48
C ASN A 440 6.99 -14.85 1.77
N VAL A 441 6.85 -13.52 1.68
CA VAL A 441 6.90 -12.61 2.83
C VAL A 441 5.53 -11.96 3.02
N PHE A 442 4.85 -12.38 4.08
CA PHE A 442 3.47 -11.99 4.40
C PHE A 442 3.40 -10.97 5.55
N VAL A 443 4.34 -10.01 5.53
CA VAL A 443 4.35 -8.81 6.37
C VAL A 443 4.46 -7.57 5.46
N PRO A 444 4.23 -6.35 5.98
CA PRO A 444 4.36 -5.12 5.20
C PRO A 444 5.75 -4.95 4.59
N LEU A 445 5.77 -4.50 3.33
CA LEU A 445 6.98 -4.16 2.59
C LEU A 445 7.00 -2.65 2.31
N THR A 446 8.05 -1.98 2.75
CA THR A 446 8.27 -0.55 2.48
C THR A 446 9.41 -0.39 1.49
N VAL A 447 9.26 0.48 0.49
CA VAL A 447 10.34 0.80 -0.46
C VAL A 447 10.64 2.28 -0.48
N GLY A 448 11.89 2.66 -0.24
CA GLY A 448 12.36 4.04 -0.34
C GLY A 448 13.36 4.21 -1.47
N GLY A 449 13.46 5.41 -2.02
CA GLY A 449 14.47 5.74 -3.04
C GLY A 449 13.96 5.65 -4.48
N GLY A 450 14.08 6.76 -5.21
CA GLY A 450 13.65 6.88 -6.62
C GLY A 450 12.17 7.19 -6.84
N ILE A 451 11.38 7.43 -5.80
CA ILE A 451 9.97 7.84 -5.90
C ILE A 451 9.90 9.36 -6.09
N ARG A 452 9.87 9.80 -7.35
CA ARG A 452 9.80 11.20 -7.77
C ARG A 452 9.37 11.27 -9.23
N ASP A 453 9.05 12.47 -9.69
CA ASP A 453 8.88 12.74 -11.12
C ASP A 453 10.21 12.49 -11.85
N PHE A 454 10.14 11.82 -13.01
CA PHE A 454 11.31 11.62 -13.87
C PHE A 454 10.92 11.48 -15.34
N THR A 455 11.86 11.78 -16.22
CA THR A 455 11.74 11.57 -17.66
C THR A 455 12.77 10.52 -18.07
N ASP A 456 12.34 9.49 -18.81
CA ASP A 456 13.25 8.46 -19.30
C ASP A 456 14.05 8.90 -20.54
N ALA A 457 14.98 8.05 -20.98
CA ALA A 457 15.81 8.33 -22.17
C ALA A 457 15.01 8.42 -23.49
N ASN A 458 13.76 7.94 -23.52
CA ASN A 458 12.86 8.05 -24.66
C ASN A 458 12.00 9.32 -24.62
N GLY A 459 12.19 10.17 -23.60
CA GLY A 459 11.43 11.41 -23.41
C GLY A 459 10.05 11.20 -22.77
N ARG A 460 9.72 9.99 -22.29
CA ARG A 460 8.46 9.76 -21.57
C ARG A 460 8.59 10.30 -20.16
N HIS A 461 7.70 11.24 -19.83
CA HIS A 461 7.53 11.75 -18.47
C HIS A 461 6.70 10.78 -17.63
N TYR A 462 7.16 10.52 -16.40
CA TYR A 462 6.49 9.73 -15.39
C TYR A 462 6.32 10.57 -14.13
N THR A 463 5.09 10.61 -13.63
CA THR A 463 4.76 11.25 -12.34
C THR A 463 5.16 10.36 -11.17
N SER A 464 5.47 10.97 -10.03
CA SER A 464 5.72 10.28 -8.77
C SER A 464 4.57 9.34 -8.37
N LEU A 465 3.32 9.69 -8.69
CA LEU A 465 2.17 8.83 -8.51
C LEU A 465 2.23 7.57 -9.40
N GLU A 466 2.59 7.68 -10.68
CA GLU A 466 2.79 6.51 -11.54
C GLU A 466 3.91 5.61 -11.03
N VAL A 467 5.02 6.22 -10.58
CA VAL A 467 6.14 5.49 -9.98
C VAL A 467 5.70 4.72 -8.74
N ALA A 468 5.04 5.39 -7.80
CA ALA A 468 4.52 4.78 -6.58
C ALA A 468 3.50 3.66 -6.91
N SER A 469 2.62 3.90 -7.88
CA SER A 469 1.63 2.92 -8.33
C SER A 469 2.28 1.63 -8.81
N GLU A 470 3.37 1.72 -9.58
CA GLU A 470 4.10 0.54 -10.04
C GLU A 470 4.81 -0.20 -8.89
N TYR A 471 5.37 0.53 -7.91
CA TYR A 471 5.91 -0.08 -6.69
C TYR A 471 4.84 -0.84 -5.89
N PHE A 472 3.65 -0.24 -5.69
CA PHE A 472 2.53 -0.90 -5.02
C PHE A 472 2.06 -2.14 -5.79
N ARG A 473 1.89 -2.03 -7.11
CA ARG A 473 1.54 -3.16 -7.99
C ARG A 473 2.61 -4.25 -8.00
N SER A 474 3.85 -3.89 -7.70
CA SER A 474 4.96 -4.82 -7.64
C SER A 474 5.09 -5.57 -6.31
N GLY A 475 4.49 -5.07 -5.23
CA GLY A 475 4.43 -5.77 -3.94
C GLY A 475 4.67 -4.88 -2.72
N ALA A 476 5.07 -3.62 -2.91
CA ALA A 476 5.20 -2.67 -1.80
C ALA A 476 3.82 -2.33 -1.20
N ASP A 477 3.78 -2.09 0.11
CA ASP A 477 2.61 -1.59 0.82
C ASP A 477 2.74 -0.11 1.13
N LYS A 478 3.98 0.37 1.29
CA LYS A 478 4.33 1.75 1.58
C LYS A 478 5.51 2.21 0.73
N ILE A 479 5.52 3.48 0.38
CA ILE A 479 6.66 4.14 -0.27
C ILE A 479 7.28 5.14 0.69
N SER A 480 8.61 5.29 0.61
CA SER A 480 9.36 6.24 1.42
C SER A 480 9.98 7.35 0.56
N ILE A 481 9.60 8.59 0.85
CA ILE A 481 10.03 9.79 0.14
C ILE A 481 11.06 10.54 1.01
N GLY A 482 12.21 10.88 0.41
CA GLY A 482 13.28 11.63 1.06
C GLY A 482 13.36 13.08 0.56
N SER A 483 14.31 13.35 -0.32
CA SER A 483 14.61 14.73 -0.79
C SER A 483 13.39 15.51 -1.30
N ASP A 484 12.49 14.86 -2.04
CA ASP A 484 11.28 15.51 -2.58
C ASP A 484 10.34 16.03 -1.48
N ALA A 485 10.28 15.32 -0.33
CA ALA A 485 9.49 15.76 0.82
C ALA A 485 10.07 17.04 1.45
N VAL A 486 11.40 17.21 1.44
CA VAL A 486 12.05 18.42 1.94
C VAL A 486 11.70 19.61 1.07
N TYR A 487 11.77 19.47 -0.26
CA TYR A 487 11.40 20.54 -1.19
C TYR A 487 9.92 20.91 -1.10
N ALA A 488 9.04 19.90 -0.98
CA ALA A 488 7.60 20.12 -0.79
C ALA A 488 7.31 20.87 0.52
N ALA A 489 8.02 20.53 1.60
CA ALA A 489 7.88 21.19 2.89
C ALA A 489 8.40 22.63 2.88
N GLU A 490 9.57 22.90 2.26
CA GLU A 490 10.10 24.26 2.10
C GLU A 490 9.09 25.15 1.36
N GLU A 491 8.51 24.65 0.26
CA GLU A 491 7.51 25.39 -0.51
C GLU A 491 6.21 25.60 0.28
N TYR A 492 5.76 24.58 1.02
CA TYR A 492 4.58 24.70 1.88
C TYR A 492 4.79 25.71 3.01
N LEU A 493 5.94 25.69 3.69
CA LEU A 493 6.24 26.63 4.77
C LEU A 493 6.38 28.07 4.24
N ARG A 494 6.91 28.24 3.02
CA ARG A 494 7.05 29.54 2.36
C ARG A 494 5.69 30.13 1.95
N THR A 495 4.76 29.30 1.49
CA THR A 495 3.49 29.76 0.90
C THR A 495 2.28 29.63 1.81
N GLY A 496 2.31 28.71 2.75
CA GLY A 496 1.15 28.27 3.55
C GLY A 496 0.11 27.46 2.75
N VAL A 497 0.40 27.08 1.49
CA VAL A 497 -0.60 26.52 0.57
C VAL A 497 -0.27 25.07 0.19
N LYS A 498 -1.27 24.18 0.36
CA LYS A 498 -1.26 22.81 -0.19
C LYS A 498 -1.53 22.89 -1.70
N THR A 499 -0.52 22.59 -2.51
CA THR A 499 -0.59 22.76 -3.98
C THR A 499 -1.42 21.67 -4.67
N GLY A 500 -1.60 20.52 -4.02
CA GLY A 500 -2.14 19.29 -4.59
C GLY A 500 -1.21 18.62 -5.61
N LYS A 501 0.04 19.09 -5.75
CA LYS A 501 0.99 18.66 -6.79
C LYS A 501 2.22 17.96 -6.24
N SER A 502 2.54 18.09 -4.96
CA SER A 502 3.68 17.36 -4.40
C SER A 502 3.41 15.85 -4.43
N SER A 503 4.49 15.06 -4.45
CA SER A 503 4.38 13.60 -4.40
C SER A 503 3.61 13.12 -3.16
N LEU A 504 3.81 13.78 -2.01
CA LEU A 504 3.10 13.52 -0.76
C LEU A 504 1.59 13.66 -0.95
N GLU A 505 1.14 14.79 -1.47
CA GLU A 505 -0.29 15.10 -1.66
C GLU A 505 -0.93 14.17 -2.70
N GLN A 506 -0.26 13.93 -3.83
CA GLN A 506 -0.79 13.10 -4.90
C GLN A 506 -0.93 11.64 -4.49
N ILE A 507 0.11 11.07 -3.86
CA ILE A 507 0.13 9.66 -3.48
C ILE A 507 -0.84 9.42 -2.31
N SER A 508 -0.83 10.28 -1.28
CA SER A 508 -1.73 10.15 -0.14
C SER A 508 -3.20 10.33 -0.53
N ARG A 509 -3.51 11.18 -1.51
CA ARG A 509 -4.89 11.35 -2.00
C ARG A 509 -5.46 10.07 -2.63
N VAL A 510 -4.62 9.27 -3.29
CA VAL A 510 -5.05 8.03 -3.97
C VAL A 510 -4.99 6.82 -3.05
N TYR A 511 -3.88 6.68 -2.32
CA TYR A 511 -3.55 5.47 -1.54
C TYR A 511 -3.72 5.65 -0.02
N GLY A 512 -4.12 6.84 0.42
CA GLY A 512 -4.21 7.22 1.82
C GLY A 512 -2.86 7.58 2.43
N ASN A 513 -2.87 8.38 3.50
CA ASN A 513 -1.66 8.79 4.21
C ASN A 513 -0.81 7.59 4.63
N GLN A 514 -1.45 6.48 5.01
CA GLN A 514 -0.79 5.26 5.47
C GLN A 514 0.18 4.63 4.45
N ALA A 515 0.06 4.98 3.17
CA ALA A 515 0.95 4.51 2.12
C ALA A 515 2.23 5.36 1.96
N VAL A 516 2.27 6.55 2.59
CA VAL A 516 3.33 7.55 2.43
C VAL A 516 4.16 7.65 3.71
N VAL A 517 5.39 7.14 3.63
CA VAL A 517 6.44 7.30 4.65
C VAL A 517 7.37 8.43 4.22
N VAL A 518 7.79 9.30 5.14
CA VAL A 518 8.81 10.32 4.88
C VAL A 518 10.10 9.97 5.60
N SER A 519 11.18 9.81 4.84
CA SER A 519 12.53 9.61 5.38
C SER A 519 13.16 10.97 5.67
N ILE A 520 13.37 11.28 6.95
CA ILE A 520 14.03 12.50 7.40
C ILE A 520 15.47 12.15 7.80
N ASP A 521 16.43 12.83 7.19
CA ASP A 521 17.87 12.66 7.42
C ASP A 521 18.46 13.92 8.09
N PRO A 522 18.30 14.08 9.41
CA PRO A 522 18.81 15.23 10.13
C PRO A 522 20.26 15.06 10.58
N ARG A 523 20.95 16.19 10.68
CA ARG A 523 22.26 16.34 11.31
C ARG A 523 22.17 17.29 12.49
N ARG A 524 22.73 16.91 13.62
CA ARG A 524 22.76 17.73 14.83
C ARG A 524 23.67 18.94 14.67
N VAL A 525 23.19 20.10 15.10
CA VAL A 525 23.97 21.34 15.18
C VAL A 525 23.84 21.89 16.60
N TYR A 526 24.97 21.89 17.32
CA TYR A 526 25.04 22.33 18.72
C TYR A 526 24.89 23.85 18.86
N LEU A 527 24.25 24.28 19.94
CA LEU A 527 23.94 25.66 20.26
C LEU A 527 24.22 25.96 21.74
N LYS A 528 24.69 27.18 22.03
CA LYS A 528 24.79 27.67 23.40
C LYS A 528 23.46 28.23 23.89
N ASN A 529 22.74 28.95 23.03
CA ASN A 529 21.43 29.49 23.31
C ASN A 529 20.40 28.93 22.31
N PRO A 530 19.22 28.48 22.75
CA PRO A 530 18.20 27.95 21.85
C PRO A 530 17.68 28.98 20.83
N ASN A 531 17.86 30.28 21.07
CA ASN A 531 17.42 31.36 20.18
C ASN A 531 18.48 31.78 19.14
N ASP A 532 19.63 31.10 19.08
CA ASP A 532 20.69 31.40 18.11
C ASP A 532 20.28 31.02 16.66
N VAL A 533 19.17 30.30 16.50
CA VAL A 533 18.57 29.91 15.21
C VAL A 533 17.07 30.15 15.24
N GLU A 534 16.47 30.35 14.05
CA GLU A 534 15.01 30.49 13.90
C GLU A 534 14.24 29.17 14.02
N PHE A 535 14.95 28.04 13.90
CA PHE A 535 14.38 26.69 13.95
C PHE A 535 14.25 26.19 15.38
N LYS A 536 13.37 25.20 15.59
CA LYS A 536 13.16 24.60 16.90
C LYS A 536 14.43 23.94 17.43
N ALA A 537 15.03 24.56 18.45
CA ALA A 537 16.07 23.97 19.27
C ALA A 537 15.48 23.14 20.43
N VAL A 538 16.23 22.13 20.86
CA VAL A 538 15.93 21.27 22.02
C VAL A 538 17.10 21.28 22.99
N ARG A 539 16.81 21.20 24.29
CA ARG A 539 17.82 20.99 25.32
C ARG A 539 18.28 19.53 25.29
N LEU A 540 19.58 19.31 25.25
CA LEU A 540 20.17 17.99 25.17
C LEU A 540 20.19 17.29 26.53
N THR A 541 20.02 15.97 26.52
CA THR A 541 20.26 15.13 27.71
C THR A 541 21.75 14.95 28.00
N LYS A 542 22.60 15.08 26.97
CA LYS A 542 24.06 15.06 27.07
C LYS A 542 24.63 16.31 26.40
N SER A 543 25.42 17.09 27.14
CA SER A 543 26.06 18.29 26.60
C SER A 543 26.93 17.99 25.38
N GLY A 544 27.03 18.97 24.49
CA GLY A 544 27.90 18.93 23.33
C GLY A 544 29.39 18.92 23.68
N PRO A 545 30.26 18.69 22.69
CA PRO A 545 31.70 18.56 22.89
C PRO A 545 32.36 19.76 23.60
N ASN A 546 31.79 20.96 23.50
CA ASN A 546 32.30 22.19 24.11
C ASN A 546 31.36 22.73 25.21
N GLY A 547 30.50 21.87 25.76
CA GLY A 547 29.55 22.24 26.82
C GLY A 547 28.25 22.87 26.31
N GLU A 548 27.95 22.76 25.02
CA GLU A 548 26.67 23.21 24.45
C GLU A 548 25.50 22.43 25.07
N GLU A 549 24.49 23.13 25.59
CA GLU A 549 23.32 22.48 26.23
C GLU A 549 22.13 22.30 25.28
N TYR A 550 22.20 22.89 24.08
CA TYR A 550 21.11 22.87 23.12
C TYR A 550 21.59 22.36 21.77
N ALA A 551 20.67 21.88 20.95
CA ALA A 551 20.89 21.65 19.54
C ALA A 551 19.62 21.85 18.73
N TRP A 552 19.79 22.15 17.45
CA TRP A 552 18.74 21.93 16.45
C TRP A 552 19.22 20.87 15.46
N TYR A 553 18.30 20.35 14.65
CA TYR A 553 18.55 19.23 13.76
C TYR A 553 18.32 19.68 12.32
N GLN A 554 19.38 20.01 11.62
CA GLN A 554 19.33 20.47 10.23
C GLN A 554 19.00 19.30 9.31
N CYS A 555 17.95 19.44 8.50
CA CYS A 555 17.61 18.43 7.50
C CYS A 555 18.58 18.45 6.33
N THR A 556 18.72 17.29 5.69
CA THR A 556 19.56 17.13 4.51
C THR A 556 18.77 16.50 3.35
N VAL A 557 19.30 16.67 2.14
CA VAL A 557 18.83 16.02 0.91
C VAL A 557 19.98 15.30 0.22
N ASN A 558 19.70 14.64 -0.90
CA ASN A 558 20.69 13.94 -1.72
C ASN A 558 21.46 12.84 -0.94
N GLY A 559 20.80 12.22 0.03
CA GLY A 559 21.36 11.17 0.89
C GLY A 559 22.39 11.72 1.88
N GLY A 560 22.01 12.72 2.67
CA GLY A 560 22.89 13.27 3.72
C GLY A 560 23.92 14.31 3.26
N ARG A 561 24.03 14.56 1.95
CA ARG A 561 25.16 15.30 1.35
C ARG A 561 24.97 16.81 1.30
N GLU A 562 23.71 17.26 1.22
CA GLU A 562 23.39 18.68 1.11
C GLU A 562 22.50 19.09 2.28
N GLY A 563 22.95 20.04 3.10
CA GLY A 563 22.15 20.62 4.17
C GLY A 563 21.14 21.62 3.63
N ARG A 564 19.95 21.64 4.21
CA ARG A 564 18.85 22.55 3.85
C ARG A 564 18.54 23.54 4.97
N PRO A 565 18.03 24.74 4.67
CA PRO A 565 17.61 25.72 5.66
C PRO A 565 16.24 25.34 6.26
N ILE A 566 16.13 24.14 6.81
CA ILE A 566 14.92 23.64 7.47
C ILE A 566 15.31 22.66 8.58
N GLY A 567 14.68 22.77 9.74
CA GLY A 567 14.87 21.85 10.85
C GLY A 567 14.00 20.60 10.73
N ALA A 568 14.41 19.52 11.42
CA ALA A 568 13.67 18.27 11.46
C ALA A 568 12.25 18.43 12.04
N TYR A 569 12.10 19.33 13.01
CA TYR A 569 10.81 19.65 13.61
C TYR A 569 9.87 20.29 12.59
N GLU A 570 10.33 21.33 11.90
CA GLU A 570 9.55 22.06 10.91
C GLU A 570 9.19 21.15 9.73
N LEU A 571 10.15 20.35 9.26
CA LEU A 571 9.92 19.36 8.22
C LEU A 571 8.86 18.35 8.64
N ALA A 572 8.96 17.77 9.84
CA ALA A 572 8.02 16.76 10.34
C ALA A 572 6.58 17.30 10.40
N LYS A 573 6.39 18.54 10.88
CA LYS A 573 5.08 19.21 10.90
C LYS A 573 4.55 19.46 9.48
N ALA A 574 5.40 19.95 8.58
CA ALA A 574 5.00 20.26 7.21
C ALA A 574 4.57 18.99 6.43
N VAL A 575 5.32 17.90 6.54
CA VAL A 575 5.01 16.68 5.78
C VAL A 575 3.78 15.95 6.30
N GLU A 576 3.51 16.03 7.62
CA GLU A 576 2.25 15.58 8.20
C GLU A 576 1.06 16.31 7.53
N GLU A 577 1.14 17.63 7.40
CA GLU A 577 0.12 18.43 6.72
C GLU A 577 -0.02 18.08 5.24
N LEU A 578 1.08 17.76 4.57
CA LEU A 578 1.11 17.40 3.14
C LEU A 578 0.65 15.97 2.85
N GLY A 579 0.30 15.18 3.88
CA GLY A 579 -0.31 13.86 3.71
C GLY A 579 0.61 12.68 4.01
N ALA A 580 1.77 12.89 4.63
CA ALA A 580 2.54 11.78 5.20
C ALA A 580 1.70 11.04 6.25
N GLY A 581 1.83 9.71 6.30
CA GLY A 581 1.19 8.89 7.33
C GLY A 581 2.17 8.23 8.28
N GLU A 582 3.48 8.36 8.06
CA GLU A 582 4.52 7.83 8.93
C GLU A 582 5.86 8.54 8.66
N ILE A 583 6.66 8.76 9.70
CA ILE A 583 8.01 9.34 9.58
C ILE A 583 9.04 8.26 9.86
N LEU A 584 9.94 8.02 8.90
CA LEU A 584 11.19 7.30 9.11
C LEU A 584 12.26 8.31 9.53
N LEU A 585 12.54 8.37 10.84
CA LEU A 585 13.46 9.36 11.40
C LEU A 585 14.85 8.76 11.56
N ASN A 586 15.72 9.02 10.59
CA ASN A 586 17.13 8.65 10.66
C ASN A 586 17.90 9.65 11.54
N CYS A 587 19.18 9.36 11.77
CA CYS A 587 20.09 10.26 12.45
C CYS A 587 21.48 10.09 11.85
N ILE A 588 21.95 11.09 11.10
CA ILE A 588 23.25 11.04 10.41
C ILE A 588 24.39 10.82 11.41
N ASP A 589 24.30 11.44 12.58
CA ASP A 589 25.35 11.37 13.61
C ASP A 589 25.41 10.02 14.33
N CYS A 590 24.28 9.31 14.42
CA CYS A 590 24.21 7.99 15.05
C CYS A 590 24.39 6.83 14.05
N ASP A 591 24.33 7.11 12.76
CA ASP A 591 24.37 6.07 11.74
C ASP A 591 25.68 5.27 11.77
N GLY A 592 25.55 3.94 11.73
CA GLY A 592 26.67 3.02 11.82
C GLY A 592 27.41 2.95 13.17
N GLN A 593 27.09 3.80 14.16
CA GLN A 593 27.83 3.90 15.42
C GLN A 593 27.56 2.74 16.40
N GLY A 594 26.36 2.18 16.37
CA GLY A 594 25.94 1.10 17.29
C GLY A 594 25.86 1.52 18.77
N LYS A 595 25.71 2.82 19.06
CA LYS A 595 25.72 3.40 20.41
C LYS A 595 24.32 3.76 20.96
N GLY A 596 23.27 3.34 20.28
CA GLY A 596 21.89 3.68 20.60
C GLY A 596 21.30 4.71 19.64
N PHE A 597 19.98 4.84 19.71
CA PHE A 597 19.24 5.85 18.94
C PHE A 597 19.42 7.24 19.55
N ASP A 598 19.19 8.29 18.76
CA ASP A 598 19.16 9.67 19.26
C ASP A 598 17.84 9.97 19.99
N ILE A 599 17.83 9.75 21.30
CA ILE A 599 16.63 9.91 22.14
C ILE A 599 16.10 11.35 22.12
N ASP A 600 16.97 12.37 22.09
CA ASP A 600 16.55 13.77 22.12
C ASP A 600 15.84 14.14 20.80
N LEU A 601 16.41 13.72 19.67
CA LEU A 601 15.79 13.88 18.35
C LEU A 601 14.45 13.15 18.25
N ILE A 602 14.42 11.87 18.62
CA ILE A 602 13.21 11.05 18.48
C ILE A 602 12.10 11.59 19.38
N LYS A 603 12.44 12.00 20.61
CA LYS A 603 11.47 12.65 21.50
C LYS A 603 10.95 13.96 20.91
N LEU A 604 11.83 14.83 20.42
CA LEU A 604 11.46 16.10 19.78
C LEU A 604 10.42 15.90 18.67
N ILE A 605 10.63 14.93 17.78
CA ILE A 605 9.74 14.71 16.62
C ILE A 605 8.49 13.93 17.01
N SER A 606 8.64 12.83 17.76
CA SER A 606 7.51 11.99 18.16
C SER A 606 6.52 12.72 19.06
N ASP A 607 6.94 13.72 19.83
CA ASP A 607 6.02 14.54 20.62
C ASP A 607 5.38 15.68 19.79
N ALA A 608 5.89 16.00 18.60
CA ALA A 608 5.44 17.12 17.77
C ALA A 608 4.36 16.78 16.73
N VAL A 609 4.38 15.56 16.19
CA VAL A 609 3.47 15.09 15.13
C VAL A 609 2.44 14.11 15.66
N ASN A 610 1.28 13.99 15.03
CA ASN A 610 0.23 13.00 15.33
C ASN A 610 0.30 11.76 14.44
N ILE A 611 1.25 11.67 13.51
CA ILE A 611 1.54 10.46 12.73
C ILE A 611 2.59 9.57 13.41
N PRO A 612 2.59 8.23 13.19
CA PRO A 612 3.62 7.33 13.69
C PRO A 612 5.05 7.76 13.32
N VAL A 613 5.98 7.62 14.27
CA VAL A 613 7.42 7.85 14.07
C VAL A 613 8.19 6.56 14.28
N ILE A 614 9.01 6.20 13.29
CA ILE A 614 9.97 5.10 13.31
C ILE A 614 11.34 5.67 13.72
N ALA A 615 11.88 5.18 14.83
CA ALA A 615 13.25 5.45 15.24
C ALA A 615 14.24 4.67 14.38
N SER A 616 15.21 5.33 13.77
CA SER A 616 16.23 4.73 12.92
C SER A 616 17.63 5.28 13.23
N SER A 617 18.66 4.60 12.73
CA SER A 617 20.10 4.88 12.92
C SER A 617 20.61 4.80 14.37
N GLY A 618 21.60 3.93 14.61
CA GLY A 618 22.33 3.85 15.89
C GLY A 618 22.10 2.58 16.73
N ALA A 619 21.08 1.77 16.41
CA ALA A 619 20.85 0.48 17.06
C ALA A 619 22.09 -0.43 17.03
N GLY A 620 22.35 -1.11 18.15
CA GLY A 620 23.62 -1.82 18.43
C GLY A 620 23.47 -2.95 19.44
N ALA A 621 22.47 -2.86 20.33
CA ALA A 621 22.11 -3.87 21.32
C ALA A 621 20.59 -3.93 21.49
N THR A 622 20.07 -4.99 22.13
CA THR A 622 18.64 -5.14 22.46
C THR A 622 18.13 -4.00 23.34
N ASP A 623 18.94 -3.54 24.28
CA ASP A 623 18.60 -2.48 25.25
C ASP A 623 18.29 -1.14 24.57
N HIS A 624 18.86 -0.88 23.39
CA HIS A 624 18.57 0.34 22.64
C HIS A 624 17.11 0.39 22.17
N PHE A 625 16.49 -0.76 21.91
CA PHE A 625 15.08 -0.85 21.53
C PHE A 625 14.16 -0.60 22.71
N SER A 626 14.45 -1.17 23.88
CA SER A 626 13.66 -0.91 25.09
C SER A 626 13.83 0.55 25.53
N GLU A 627 15.04 1.10 25.47
CA GLU A 627 15.31 2.50 25.79
C GLU A 627 14.48 3.46 24.94
N VAL A 628 14.49 3.30 23.61
CA VAL A 628 13.77 4.22 22.72
C VAL A 628 12.25 4.14 22.94
N PHE A 629 11.69 2.95 23.17
CA PHE A 629 10.26 2.79 23.43
C PHE A 629 9.81 3.28 24.82
N MET A 630 10.70 3.24 25.82
CA MET A 630 10.40 3.73 27.16
C MET A 630 10.59 5.25 27.31
N LYS A 631 11.57 5.84 26.62
CA LYS A 631 11.91 7.26 26.77
C LYS A 631 11.22 8.17 25.76
N THR A 632 10.62 7.61 24.71
CA THR A 632 10.02 8.39 23.61
C THR A 632 8.66 7.84 23.22
N SER A 633 7.95 8.61 22.39
CA SER A 633 6.67 8.20 21.83
C SER A 633 6.81 7.43 20.50
N ALA A 634 8.00 6.89 20.19
CA ALA A 634 8.26 6.13 18.97
C ALA A 634 7.29 4.94 18.82
N SER A 635 6.74 4.78 17.62
CA SER A 635 5.79 3.72 17.29
C SER A 635 6.49 2.46 16.79
N ALA A 636 7.69 2.61 16.25
CA ALA A 636 8.52 1.53 15.76
C ALA A 636 10.01 1.86 15.93
N ALA A 637 10.85 0.84 15.86
CA ALA A 637 12.30 0.96 15.81
C ALA A 637 12.83 0.12 14.65
N LEU A 638 13.69 0.72 13.84
CA LEU A 638 14.27 0.13 12.65
C LEU A 638 15.76 -0.11 12.86
N ALA A 639 16.24 -1.26 12.42
CA ALA A 639 17.66 -1.50 12.26
C ALA A 639 17.95 -2.26 10.96
N ALA A 640 19.13 -1.99 10.41
CA ALA A 640 19.67 -2.70 9.25
C ALA A 640 20.87 -3.55 9.68
N GLY A 641 21.99 -2.86 9.93
CA GLY A 641 23.31 -3.40 10.24
C GLY A 641 23.35 -4.68 11.08
N ILE A 642 22.80 -4.57 12.27
CA ILE A 642 22.91 -5.58 13.33
C ILE A 642 22.16 -6.87 13.01
N PHE A 643 21.10 -6.80 12.19
CA PHE A 643 20.28 -7.95 11.82
C PHE A 643 20.94 -8.80 10.74
N HIS A 644 21.37 -8.20 9.62
CA HIS A 644 22.01 -8.98 8.55
C HIS A 644 23.39 -9.53 8.96
N ARG A 645 24.12 -8.83 9.85
CA ARG A 645 25.39 -9.35 10.43
C ARG A 645 25.17 -10.36 11.56
N LYS A 646 23.91 -10.55 11.99
CA LYS A 646 23.54 -11.43 13.11
C LYS A 646 24.25 -11.09 14.43
N GLU A 647 24.67 -9.83 14.59
CA GLU A 647 25.26 -9.32 15.83
C GLU A 647 24.21 -9.24 16.94
N VAL A 648 23.00 -8.82 16.56
CA VAL A 648 21.82 -8.82 17.42
C VAL A 648 20.71 -9.52 16.65
N PRO A 649 20.35 -10.77 16.98
CA PRO A 649 19.24 -11.46 16.32
C PRO A 649 17.91 -10.73 16.56
N LEU A 650 17.04 -10.69 15.54
CA LEU A 650 15.74 -10.02 15.65
C LEU A 650 14.87 -10.64 16.75
N GLN A 651 14.87 -11.97 16.84
CA GLN A 651 14.18 -12.71 17.89
C GLN A 651 14.64 -12.29 19.30
N SER A 652 15.95 -12.07 19.49
CA SER A 652 16.49 -11.62 20.78
C SER A 652 16.00 -10.22 21.16
N VAL A 653 15.81 -9.32 20.19
CA VAL A 653 15.16 -8.01 20.43
C VAL A 653 13.74 -8.20 20.91
N LYS A 654 12.95 -9.05 20.25
CA LYS A 654 11.55 -9.30 20.64
C LYS A 654 11.41 -9.96 22.00
N GLU A 655 12.25 -10.95 22.30
CA GLU A 655 12.31 -11.58 23.61
C GLU A 655 12.69 -10.60 24.72
N HIS A 656 13.66 -9.72 24.45
CA HIS A 656 14.05 -8.65 25.37
C HIS A 656 12.90 -7.69 25.65
N LEU A 657 12.27 -7.16 24.59
CA LEU A 657 11.13 -6.25 24.71
C LEU A 657 9.98 -6.89 25.50
N SER A 658 9.68 -8.17 25.23
CA SER A 658 8.66 -8.89 25.98
C SER A 658 9.01 -9.07 27.46
N LYS A 659 10.28 -9.30 27.81
CA LYS A 659 10.76 -9.39 29.21
C LYS A 659 10.64 -8.04 29.94
N GLU A 660 10.90 -6.94 29.24
CA GLU A 660 10.73 -5.57 29.74
C GLU A 660 9.25 -5.13 29.82
N GLY A 661 8.30 -6.01 29.49
CA GLY A 661 6.87 -5.70 29.52
C GLY A 661 6.38 -4.83 28.36
N ILE A 662 7.21 -4.65 27.32
CA ILE A 662 6.84 -3.95 26.10
C ILE A 662 6.15 -4.94 25.16
N GLU A 663 4.91 -4.62 24.78
CA GLU A 663 4.13 -5.49 23.91
C GLU A 663 4.71 -5.49 22.49
N VAL A 664 5.01 -6.69 21.99
CA VAL A 664 5.55 -6.96 20.66
C VAL A 664 4.81 -8.14 20.06
N ARG A 665 4.74 -8.23 18.73
CA ARG A 665 4.26 -9.44 18.04
C ARG A 665 5.29 -10.55 18.25
N ILE A 666 4.82 -11.74 18.61
CA ILE A 666 5.63 -12.97 18.74
C ILE A 666 5.21 -13.97 17.69
#